data_AF-A0A2T7P7M6-F1
#
_entry.id   AF-A0A2T7P7M6-F1
#
_cell.length_a   1.000
_cell.length_b   1.000
_cell.length_c   1.000
_cell.angle_alpha   90.00
_cell.angle_beta   90.00
_cell.angle_gamma   90.00
#
_symmetry.space_group_name_H-M   'P 1'
#
loop_
_entity.id
_entity.type
_entity.pdbx_description
1 polymer ?
#
loop_
_entity_poly.entity_id
_entity_poly.type
_entity_poly.pdbx_seq_one_letter_code
_entity_poly.pdbx_strand_id
1 'polypeptide(L)'
;MHSRFGLLPYLIVGTAGILIVYCVWNLLFATPEVLSYKVKEDKQEKDRARNPDPKWSILQKPKNAAKQELKKERALNGWKQEKVFLNPDPKWSVLEEKKLQDRLNKNHLNEEQDVQQIVKEKQQEKAQDQNFSPGLFQHLDPADEAFFHQLERLVHLDLKGAPPLVSYLEQLFPLLKSLGATGLLIEYEDMFPYSDSLSLLAAGNAYSQTDLQRIQMAARRNDLEIVPLVQTFGHMEFVLKYEKYMSLRELNFTPQVITPTREESYLLLQQMIIQILQAHPEAKHIHLGCDEVFDLGKGQSHTLLIRENLTPENVFLRHVTRLAKFIRSTYPHIKPLIWDDWIRNIDEKTIELSELNKVVEPVVWCYENNIMDHIKRPVWEKYGQLFEGVWVASAFKGATGSSEFITNASFHIDNNLQWVAVIRNLGIHEMLVNFRGIALTGWQRYDHFATLCELLPVGLPSLAMCLSATKNGDFSKQQQVTASSALGCSLPLELPALSGKDEYIIGDCRFPGSDVFYAVRQLWSKVTTTEHDDRLKSPISGWLTNYQVRRGFSSSWHMSSLYRELAVVISHFQSLLNELKGYLLKVYDRNTVDEWLETNVHSRIAKLEDILGKAEALMKKTTWPRRPLGPPPMKSRSDEVGQKLQSSDFSPATQGVEVVPIQGQVDSIQNLPIHLRANIPGNGNIPVINSQVQGVNGAVTHGSEGYWQGGKLSDVLRQSFTPTVPSKLRYIQSGNAYADVKHGLGQNDYIQNFQQPQQVVGSQYEGQSASRRWNNAVPQNGDNRFPFQQQVRTRQGK
;
A
#
# COMPACT_ATOMS: atom_id res chain seq x y z
N MET A 1 -52.59 10.94 -42.98
CA MET A 1 -53.13 9.96 -42.01
C MET A 1 -52.00 9.70 -41.01
N HIS A 2 -52.02 10.33 -39.83
CA HIS A 2 -52.44 9.78 -38.51
C HIS A 2 -51.41 8.82 -37.86
N SER A 3 -51.10 8.78 -36.55
CA SER A 3 -51.11 9.70 -35.38
C SER A 3 -50.55 8.90 -34.15
N ARG A 4 -49.97 9.37 -33.03
CA ARG A 4 -49.77 10.66 -32.29
C ARG A 4 -48.30 10.68 -31.74
N PHE A 5 -47.63 11.72 -31.23
CA PHE A 5 -47.90 12.97 -30.47
C PHE A 5 -47.88 12.89 -28.93
N GLY A 6 -46.98 13.70 -28.31
CA GLY A 6 -46.85 14.02 -26.87
C GLY A 6 -45.44 13.67 -26.30
N LEU A 7 -44.68 14.43 -25.51
CA LEU A 7 -44.58 15.80 -24.93
C LEU A 7 -44.09 15.71 -23.46
N LEU A 8 -43.22 16.66 -23.07
CA LEU A 8 -42.57 16.87 -21.74
C LEU A 8 -43.47 17.71 -20.77
N PRO A 9 -43.06 18.30 -19.60
CA PRO A 9 -41.75 18.41 -18.90
C PRO A 9 -41.77 18.21 -17.33
N TYR A 10 -40.69 18.66 -16.64
CA TYR A 10 -40.58 19.23 -15.25
C TYR A 10 -39.81 18.43 -14.16
N LEU A 11 -39.12 19.00 -13.14
CA LEU A 11 -38.82 20.41 -12.72
C LEU A 11 -37.51 20.45 -11.85
N ILE A 12 -36.55 21.37 -12.13
CA ILE A 12 -35.63 22.20 -11.25
C ILE A 12 -35.00 21.57 -9.97
N VAL A 13 -33.70 21.77 -9.63
CA VAL A 13 -33.06 22.89 -8.85
C VAL A 13 -31.57 23.04 -9.20
N GLY A 14 -31.01 24.26 -9.09
CA GLY A 14 -29.59 24.54 -9.33
C GLY A 14 -28.86 25.40 -8.26
N THR A 15 -27.53 25.23 -8.24
CA THR A 15 -26.47 26.20 -7.89
C THR A 15 -26.51 26.98 -6.55
N ALA A 16 -25.82 26.45 -5.52
CA ALA A 16 -24.88 27.13 -4.59
C ALA A 16 -24.28 26.10 -3.61
N GLY A 17 -23.06 26.21 -3.06
CA GLY A 17 -21.95 27.11 -3.38
C GLY A 17 -20.95 27.30 -2.21
N ILE A 18 -19.68 26.90 -2.40
CA ILE A 18 -18.49 27.20 -1.55
C ILE A 18 -18.41 26.44 -0.19
N LEU A 19 -17.16 26.22 0.30
CA LEU A 19 -16.76 25.67 1.62
C LEU A 19 -17.07 24.17 1.83
N ILE A 20 -16.19 23.31 2.39
CA ILE A 20 -14.96 23.47 3.19
C ILE A 20 -13.78 22.64 2.62
N VAL A 21 -12.56 23.19 2.69
CA VAL A 21 -11.29 22.43 2.73
C VAL A 21 -10.80 22.45 4.17
N TYR A 22 -10.76 21.31 4.86
CA TYR A 22 -10.04 21.12 6.14
C TYR A 22 -9.91 19.63 6.49
N CYS A 23 -8.81 18.98 6.13
CA CYS A 23 -8.44 17.66 6.70
C CYS A 23 -6.95 17.27 6.63
N VAL A 24 -6.01 18.21 6.44
CA VAL A 24 -4.56 17.95 6.59
C VAL A 24 -3.90 19.09 7.36
N TRP A 25 -4.11 19.13 8.68
CA TRP A 25 -3.31 19.98 9.59
C TRP A 25 -3.37 19.48 11.04
N ASN A 26 -2.71 18.35 11.32
CA ASN A 26 -2.51 17.83 12.69
C ASN A 26 -1.32 16.86 12.79
N LEU A 27 -0.20 17.23 12.18
CA LEU A 27 1.12 16.64 12.39
C LEU A 27 2.18 17.72 12.15
N LEU A 28 3.23 17.72 12.96
CA LEU A 28 4.22 18.80 13.15
C LEU A 28 3.71 20.06 13.90
N PHE A 29 4.63 20.68 14.64
CA PHE A 29 4.46 21.85 15.53
C PHE A 29 3.65 21.66 16.82
N ALA A 30 4.23 20.90 17.75
CA ALA A 30 4.07 21.20 19.18
C ALA A 30 5.01 22.35 19.59
N THR A 31 4.49 23.36 20.30
CA THR A 31 5.26 24.39 21.02
C THR A 31 4.46 24.88 22.25
N PRO A 32 5.09 25.42 23.31
CA PRO A 32 4.55 25.28 24.68
C PRO A 32 4.10 26.58 25.37
N GLU A 33 2.91 26.56 26.01
CA GLU A 33 2.48 27.58 26.99
C GLU A 33 1.61 26.99 28.14
N VAL A 34 2.24 26.50 29.21
CA VAL A 34 1.66 26.55 30.59
C VAL A 34 2.81 26.65 31.60
N LEU A 35 3.38 27.85 31.81
CA LEU A 35 4.42 28.03 32.84
C LEU A 35 4.47 29.46 33.44
N SER A 36 3.32 30.03 33.79
CA SER A 36 3.28 31.33 34.48
C SER A 36 2.00 31.61 35.28
N TYR A 37 1.80 30.95 36.43
CA TYR A 37 0.98 31.52 37.51
C TYR A 37 1.71 31.48 38.86
N LYS A 38 1.48 32.54 39.65
CA LYS A 38 2.44 33.05 40.64
C LYS A 38 2.43 32.29 41.97
N VAL A 39 3.63 32.14 42.53
CA VAL A 39 3.83 32.09 43.99
C VAL A 39 3.21 33.33 44.63
N LYS A 40 2.18 33.15 45.48
CA LYS A 40 1.85 34.00 46.66
C LYS A 40 0.56 33.53 47.37
N GLU A 41 0.65 32.49 48.20
CA GLU A 41 -0.36 32.31 49.27
C GLU A 41 0.16 31.51 50.50
N ASP A 42 1.44 31.70 50.86
CA ASP A 42 2.03 31.15 52.09
C ASP A 42 1.98 32.19 53.23
N LYS A 43 0.77 32.54 53.71
CA LYS A 43 0.59 33.41 54.88
C LYS A 43 -0.77 33.42 55.60
N GLN A 44 -1.58 32.37 55.52
CA GLN A 44 -2.85 32.31 56.27
C GLN A 44 -3.20 30.98 56.97
N GLU A 45 -2.27 30.01 57.02
CA GLU A 45 -2.50 28.68 57.64
C GLU A 45 -1.78 28.50 58.99
N LYS A 46 -1.42 29.58 59.70
CA LYS A 46 -0.77 29.52 61.03
C LYS A 46 -1.64 29.86 62.23
N ASP A 47 -2.82 30.46 62.03
CA ASP A 47 -3.68 30.96 63.13
C ASP A 47 -4.95 30.12 63.38
N ARG A 48 -5.10 28.94 62.78
CA ARG A 48 -6.19 27.98 63.09
C ARG A 48 -5.77 26.84 64.03
N ALA A 49 -4.59 26.92 64.64
CA ALA A 49 -4.05 25.92 65.55
C ALA A 49 -4.27 26.27 67.05
N ARG A 50 -5.47 26.71 67.44
CA ARG A 50 -5.84 26.95 68.85
C ARG A 50 -7.32 26.68 69.15
N ASN A 51 -7.53 25.87 70.20
CA ASN A 51 -8.78 25.43 70.82
C ASN A 51 -9.65 24.42 70.01
N PRO A 52 -10.13 23.31 70.62
CA PRO A 52 -10.93 22.28 69.94
C PRO A 52 -12.45 22.37 70.21
N ASP A 53 -13.26 21.80 69.31
CA ASP A 53 -14.67 21.47 69.57
C ASP A 53 -14.87 19.94 69.43
N PRO A 54 -15.21 19.20 70.50
CA PRO A 54 -15.11 17.75 70.54
C PRO A 54 -16.38 17.02 70.09
N LYS A 55 -16.75 17.08 68.80
CA LYS A 55 -17.80 16.23 68.19
C LYS A 55 -17.56 15.98 66.71
N TRP A 56 -16.97 14.83 66.37
CA TRP A 56 -17.24 13.98 65.18
C TRP A 56 -16.33 12.73 65.21
N SER A 57 -16.40 11.98 66.31
CA SER A 57 -15.58 10.78 66.56
C SER A 57 -16.38 9.49 66.39
N ILE A 58 -16.65 9.11 65.14
CA ILE A 58 -17.20 7.80 64.71
C ILE A 58 -16.66 7.51 63.30
N LEU A 59 -16.57 6.23 62.91
CA LEU A 59 -15.96 5.72 61.67
C LEU A 59 -14.43 5.94 61.54
N GLN A 60 -13.66 5.30 62.42
CA GLN A 60 -12.28 4.94 62.08
C GLN A 60 -12.24 3.69 61.17
N LYS A 61 -11.34 3.72 60.17
CA LYS A 61 -10.85 2.57 59.36
C LYS A 61 -11.88 1.97 58.37
N PRO A 62 -11.44 1.26 57.30
CA PRO A 62 -10.12 0.66 57.06
C PRO A 62 -9.09 1.53 56.31
N LYS A 63 -8.04 1.97 57.02
CA LYS A 63 -6.75 2.42 56.41
C LYS A 63 -5.95 1.26 55.76
N ASN A 64 -6.59 0.12 55.51
CA ASN A 64 -5.98 -1.09 54.94
C ASN A 64 -6.28 -1.20 53.43
N ALA A 65 -7.51 -0.88 53.00
CA ALA A 65 -7.88 -0.89 51.57
C ALA A 65 -6.99 0.07 50.76
N ALA A 66 -6.96 1.35 51.17
CA ALA A 66 -6.07 2.35 50.59
C ALA A 66 -4.56 1.98 50.67
N LYS A 67 -4.15 1.09 51.58
CA LYS A 67 -2.77 0.55 51.64
C LYS A 67 -2.54 -0.62 50.67
N GLN A 68 -3.56 -1.38 50.31
CA GLN A 68 -3.50 -2.36 49.23
C GLN A 68 -3.56 -1.66 47.86
N GLU A 69 -4.38 -0.64 47.69
CA GLU A 69 -4.42 0.17 46.47
C GLU A 69 -3.08 0.89 46.22
N LEU A 70 -2.50 1.57 47.22
CA LEU A 70 -1.16 2.16 47.08
C LEU A 70 -0.05 1.13 46.79
N LYS A 71 -0.23 -0.13 47.19
CA LYS A 71 0.68 -1.23 46.83
C LYS A 71 0.49 -1.66 45.38
N LYS A 72 -0.76 -1.86 44.93
CA LYS A 72 -1.08 -2.20 43.54
C LYS A 72 -0.65 -1.10 42.57
N GLU A 73 -0.86 0.17 42.90
CA GLU A 73 -0.33 1.30 42.11
C GLU A 73 1.20 1.30 42.04
N ARG A 74 1.90 1.04 43.14
CA ARG A 74 3.36 0.98 43.16
C ARG A 74 3.92 -0.19 42.35
N ALA A 75 3.31 -1.37 42.44
CA ALA A 75 3.68 -2.52 41.62
C ALA A 75 3.44 -2.23 40.12
N LEU A 76 2.27 -1.68 39.77
CA LEU A 76 1.92 -1.32 38.39
C LEU A 76 2.85 -0.23 37.83
N ASN A 77 3.27 0.73 38.64
CA ASN A 77 4.18 1.80 38.23
C ASN A 77 5.65 1.34 38.15
N GLY A 78 6.08 0.42 39.01
CA GLY A 78 7.39 -0.24 38.89
C GLY A 78 7.49 -1.06 37.60
N TRP A 79 6.47 -1.88 37.32
CA TRP A 79 6.39 -2.66 36.08
C TRP A 79 6.36 -1.78 34.83
N LYS A 80 5.68 -0.62 34.88
CA LYS A 80 5.73 0.39 33.81
C LYS A 80 7.11 1.01 33.62
N GLN A 81 7.95 1.08 34.65
CA GLN A 81 9.34 1.56 34.52
C GLN A 81 10.27 0.50 33.92
N GLU A 82 10.14 -0.78 34.31
CA GLU A 82 10.87 -1.88 33.66
C GLU A 82 10.47 -2.06 32.19
N LYS A 83 9.18 -1.89 31.86
CA LYS A 83 8.67 -1.95 30.48
C LYS A 83 9.39 -0.97 29.54
N VAL A 84 9.78 0.22 30.03
CA VAL A 84 10.53 1.23 29.27
C VAL A 84 12.00 0.81 29.02
N PHE A 85 12.57 -0.05 29.86
CA PHE A 85 13.96 -0.50 29.74
C PHE A 85 14.15 -1.78 28.89
N LEU A 86 13.08 -2.51 28.57
CA LEU A 86 13.18 -3.87 28.01
C LEU A 86 12.52 -4.10 26.63
N ASN A 87 11.64 -3.22 26.13
CA ASN A 87 11.15 -3.31 24.74
C ASN A 87 10.53 -1.98 24.24
N PRO A 88 10.95 -1.43 23.08
CA PRO A 88 10.39 -0.17 22.54
C PRO A 88 9.16 -0.32 21.62
N ASP A 89 8.66 -1.54 21.38
CA ASP A 89 7.52 -1.79 20.47
C ASP A 89 6.16 -1.30 21.06
N PRO A 90 5.38 -0.46 20.35
CA PRO A 90 4.11 0.07 20.85
C PRO A 90 2.92 -0.93 20.92
N LYS A 91 2.97 -2.09 20.24
CA LYS A 91 1.79 -2.96 20.09
C LYS A 91 1.59 -3.95 21.25
N TRP A 92 0.93 -3.48 22.32
CA TRP A 92 0.36 -4.33 23.37
C TRP A 92 -1.14 -4.07 23.52
N SER A 93 -1.98 -5.10 23.56
CA SER A 93 -3.44 -4.91 23.49
C SER A 93 -4.10 -4.74 24.86
N VAL A 94 -5.17 -3.93 24.89
CA VAL A 94 -6.05 -3.75 26.06
C VAL A 94 -6.66 -5.10 26.52
N LEU A 95 -6.78 -6.07 25.61
CA LEU A 95 -7.27 -7.41 25.91
C LEU A 95 -6.27 -8.23 26.76
N GLU A 96 -4.97 -8.03 26.59
CA GLU A 96 -3.92 -8.71 27.36
C GLU A 96 -3.77 -8.12 28.76
N GLU A 97 -3.82 -6.78 28.88
CA GLU A 97 -3.81 -6.09 30.18
C GLU A 97 -5.00 -6.52 31.05
N LYS A 98 -6.18 -6.67 30.42
CA LYS A 98 -7.39 -7.19 31.07
C LYS A 98 -7.28 -8.67 31.48
N LYS A 99 -6.74 -9.54 30.60
CA LYS A 99 -6.45 -10.96 30.94
C LYS A 99 -5.49 -11.08 32.13
N LEU A 100 -4.50 -10.19 32.24
CA LEU A 100 -3.55 -10.20 33.36
C LEU A 100 -4.25 -9.81 34.67
N GLN A 101 -5.07 -8.76 34.65
CA GLN A 101 -5.87 -8.33 35.81
C GLN A 101 -6.89 -9.40 36.24
N ASP A 102 -7.54 -10.09 35.30
CA ASP A 102 -8.47 -11.20 35.61
C ASP A 102 -7.78 -12.43 36.22
N ARG A 103 -6.47 -12.66 35.98
CA ARG A 103 -5.68 -13.69 36.67
C ARG A 103 -5.22 -13.21 38.06
N LEU A 104 -4.68 -12.00 38.17
CA LEU A 104 -4.25 -11.38 39.43
C LEU A 104 -5.40 -11.22 40.45
N ASN A 105 -6.64 -11.09 40.01
CA ASN A 105 -7.81 -11.02 40.89
C ASN A 105 -8.37 -12.39 41.32
N LYS A 106 -7.87 -13.52 40.80
CA LYS A 106 -8.40 -14.87 41.10
C LYS A 106 -7.57 -15.71 42.07
N ASN A 107 -6.26 -15.46 42.17
CA ASN A 107 -5.37 -16.22 43.07
C ASN A 107 -4.91 -15.35 44.25
N HIS A 108 -5.17 -15.78 45.48
CA HIS A 108 -4.58 -15.19 46.70
C HIS A 108 -3.14 -15.68 46.91
N LEU A 109 -2.22 -15.35 45.99
CA LEU A 109 -0.82 -15.81 45.98
C LEU A 109 0.16 -14.65 45.72
N ASN A 110 1.47 -14.92 45.83
CA ASN A 110 2.53 -13.91 45.83
C ASN A 110 2.72 -13.24 44.45
N GLU A 111 2.25 -11.99 44.33
CA GLU A 111 2.28 -11.16 43.11
C GLU A 111 3.67 -11.09 42.43
N GLU A 112 4.76 -11.23 43.18
CA GLU A 112 6.14 -11.08 42.69
C GLU A 112 6.72 -12.36 42.05
N GLN A 113 6.31 -13.55 42.53
CA GLN A 113 6.83 -14.83 42.04
C GLN A 113 6.10 -15.27 40.76
N ASP A 114 4.78 -15.10 40.70
CA ASP A 114 3.97 -15.42 39.51
C ASP A 114 4.36 -14.51 38.34
N VAL A 115 4.70 -13.24 38.57
CA VAL A 115 5.20 -12.33 37.53
C VAL A 115 6.58 -12.77 37.02
N GLN A 116 7.52 -13.16 37.90
CA GLN A 116 8.81 -13.71 37.46
C GLN A 116 8.64 -15.04 36.71
N GLN A 117 7.67 -15.88 37.07
CA GLN A 117 7.40 -17.12 36.34
C GLN A 117 6.76 -16.84 34.98
N ILE A 118 5.78 -15.92 34.87
CA ILE A 118 5.21 -15.52 33.57
C ILE A 118 6.29 -14.88 32.67
N VAL A 119 7.22 -14.10 33.25
CA VAL A 119 8.37 -13.56 32.52
C VAL A 119 9.31 -14.67 32.05
N LYS A 120 9.58 -15.70 32.88
CA LYS A 120 10.35 -16.89 32.46
C LYS A 120 9.66 -17.71 31.38
N GLU A 121 8.37 -17.97 31.50
CA GLU A 121 7.56 -18.67 30.50
C GLU A 121 7.57 -17.90 29.19
N LYS A 122 7.36 -16.57 29.22
CA LYS A 122 7.50 -15.68 28.05
C LYS A 122 8.92 -15.61 27.49
N GLN A 123 9.96 -15.75 28.32
CA GLN A 123 11.36 -15.84 27.89
C GLN A 123 11.69 -17.22 27.30
N GLN A 124 10.99 -18.29 27.70
CA GLN A 124 11.14 -19.63 27.13
C GLN A 124 10.37 -19.77 25.82
N GLU A 125 9.16 -19.20 25.71
CA GLU A 125 8.47 -18.97 24.42
C GLU A 125 9.40 -18.18 23.49
N LYS A 126 9.91 -17.01 23.93
CA LYS A 126 10.89 -16.24 23.14
C LYS A 126 12.17 -17.01 22.83
N ALA A 127 12.66 -17.90 23.70
CA ALA A 127 13.86 -18.69 23.40
C ALA A 127 13.59 -19.79 22.35
N GLN A 128 12.36 -20.31 22.27
CA GLN A 128 11.95 -21.22 21.20
C GLN A 128 11.77 -20.47 19.86
N ASP A 129 11.17 -19.27 19.89
CA ASP A 129 11.07 -18.40 18.71
C ASP A 129 12.44 -17.83 18.27
N GLN A 130 13.35 -17.51 19.20
CA GLN A 130 14.67 -16.91 18.91
C GLN A 130 15.67 -17.88 18.26
N ASN A 131 15.38 -19.18 18.24
CA ASN A 131 16.08 -20.12 17.36
C ASN A 131 15.86 -19.82 15.85
N PHE A 132 14.90 -18.95 15.50
CA PHE A 132 14.77 -18.38 14.15
C PHE A 132 15.59 -17.09 13.94
N SER A 133 16.62 -16.83 14.76
CA SER A 133 17.68 -15.87 14.39
C SER A 133 18.61 -16.56 13.38
N PRO A 134 18.71 -16.11 12.11
CA PRO A 134 19.58 -16.78 11.14
C PRO A 134 21.04 -16.69 11.58
N GLY A 135 21.64 -17.84 11.88
CA GLY A 135 23.06 -17.97 12.19
C GLY A 135 23.89 -17.82 10.92
N LEU A 136 24.05 -16.57 10.45
CA LEU A 136 24.99 -16.22 9.37
C LEU A 136 26.34 -16.91 9.61
N PHE A 137 26.93 -17.45 8.54
CA PHE A 137 28.24 -18.11 8.53
C PHE A 137 28.32 -19.49 9.21
N GLN A 138 27.23 -20.27 9.27
CA GLN A 138 27.37 -21.72 9.39
C GLN A 138 27.42 -22.37 8.00
N HIS A 139 28.43 -23.22 7.76
CA HIS A 139 28.40 -24.11 6.60
C HIS A 139 27.14 -24.98 6.66
N LEU A 140 26.35 -24.93 5.59
CA LEU A 140 25.15 -25.73 5.43
C LEU A 140 25.48 -27.23 5.40
N ASP A 141 24.50 -28.05 5.75
CA ASP A 141 24.60 -29.48 5.48
C ASP A 141 24.58 -29.70 3.96
N PRO A 142 25.38 -30.62 3.39
CA PRO A 142 25.29 -30.96 1.97
C PRO A 142 23.88 -31.38 1.51
N ALA A 143 23.01 -31.85 2.40
CA ALA A 143 21.60 -32.08 2.12
C ALA A 143 20.80 -30.78 1.93
N ASP A 144 21.06 -29.75 2.74
CA ASP A 144 20.45 -28.43 2.59
C ASP A 144 20.90 -27.78 1.27
N GLU A 145 22.21 -27.81 0.98
CA GLU A 145 22.79 -27.28 -0.26
C GLU A 145 22.20 -27.98 -1.51
N ALA A 146 22.07 -29.31 -1.47
CA ALA A 146 21.45 -30.09 -2.53
C ALA A 146 19.95 -29.80 -2.72
N PHE A 147 19.22 -29.51 -1.64
CA PHE A 147 17.81 -29.07 -1.72
C PHE A 147 17.71 -27.68 -2.35
N PHE A 148 18.46 -26.70 -1.84
CA PHE A 148 18.43 -25.34 -2.40
C PHE A 148 18.86 -25.31 -3.87
N HIS A 149 19.83 -26.12 -4.30
CA HIS A 149 20.16 -26.22 -5.73
C HIS A 149 19.00 -26.75 -6.61
N GLN A 150 18.16 -27.64 -6.10
CA GLN A 150 16.99 -28.18 -6.83
C GLN A 150 15.75 -27.29 -6.76
N LEU A 151 15.63 -26.43 -5.74
CA LEU A 151 14.53 -25.49 -5.56
C LEU A 151 14.40 -24.53 -6.76
N GLU A 152 13.18 -24.31 -7.25
CA GLU A 152 12.91 -23.36 -8.33
C GLU A 152 13.10 -21.91 -7.84
N ARG A 153 13.71 -21.05 -8.67
CA ARG A 153 13.92 -19.61 -8.45
C ARG A 153 13.40 -18.82 -9.63
N LEU A 154 12.20 -18.26 -9.47
CA LEU A 154 11.59 -17.38 -10.47
C LEU A 154 11.98 -15.93 -10.20
N VAL A 155 12.47 -15.22 -11.22
CA VAL A 155 12.63 -13.76 -11.15
C VAL A 155 11.34 -13.10 -11.63
N HIS A 156 10.72 -12.25 -10.82
CA HIS A 156 9.53 -11.51 -11.24
C HIS A 156 9.89 -10.35 -12.16
N LEU A 157 9.21 -10.28 -13.30
CA LEU A 157 9.15 -9.14 -14.20
C LEU A 157 7.73 -8.59 -14.17
N ASP A 158 7.48 -7.64 -13.27
CA ASP A 158 6.31 -6.76 -13.35
C ASP A 158 6.51 -5.78 -14.51
N LEU A 159 5.63 -5.84 -15.51
CA LEU A 159 5.72 -5.05 -16.73
C LEU A 159 4.90 -3.76 -16.69
N LYS A 160 4.12 -3.52 -15.61
CA LYS A 160 3.03 -2.53 -15.50
C LYS A 160 3.49 -1.09 -15.77
N GLY A 161 3.38 -0.67 -17.03
CA GLY A 161 3.79 0.66 -17.54
C GLY A 161 5.29 0.95 -17.59
N ALA A 162 6.16 0.03 -17.16
CA ALA A 162 7.60 0.09 -17.46
C ALA A 162 8.14 -1.25 -18.02
N PRO A 163 7.66 -1.66 -19.21
CA PRO A 163 8.16 -2.84 -19.91
C PRO A 163 9.60 -2.63 -20.39
N PRO A 164 10.57 -3.49 -20.03
CA PRO A 164 11.89 -3.42 -20.62
C PRO A 164 11.87 -3.80 -22.10
N LEU A 165 12.65 -3.11 -22.93
CA LEU A 165 12.81 -3.44 -24.35
C LEU A 165 13.28 -4.89 -24.51
N VAL A 166 12.79 -5.60 -25.54
CA VAL A 166 13.18 -7.00 -25.77
C VAL A 166 14.68 -7.17 -25.95
N SER A 167 15.35 -6.20 -26.58
CA SER A 167 16.81 -6.16 -26.71
C SER A 167 17.55 -6.02 -25.38
N TYR A 168 16.91 -5.47 -24.34
CA TYR A 168 17.44 -5.45 -22.98
C TYR A 168 17.17 -6.78 -22.26
N LEU A 169 15.98 -7.38 -22.41
CA LEU A 169 15.68 -8.72 -21.89
C LEU A 169 16.61 -9.80 -22.47
N GLU A 170 16.90 -9.74 -23.77
CA GLU A 170 17.88 -10.58 -24.47
C GLU A 170 19.31 -10.48 -23.88
N GLN A 171 19.68 -9.34 -23.28
CA GLN A 171 20.95 -9.15 -22.56
C GLN A 171 20.87 -9.55 -21.07
N LEU A 172 19.70 -9.42 -20.44
CA LEU A 172 19.49 -9.68 -19.02
C LEU A 172 19.39 -11.17 -18.69
N PHE A 173 18.72 -11.98 -19.52
CA PHE A 173 18.46 -13.39 -19.21
C PHE A 173 19.73 -14.25 -18.99
N PRO A 174 20.84 -14.07 -19.74
CA PRO A 174 22.12 -14.73 -19.43
C PRO A 174 22.68 -14.39 -18.05
N LEU A 175 22.49 -13.15 -17.58
CA LEU A 175 22.90 -12.72 -16.24
C LEU A 175 22.01 -13.35 -15.15
N LEU A 176 20.68 -13.36 -15.35
CA LEU A 176 19.77 -14.03 -14.41
C LEU A 176 20.10 -15.52 -14.26
N LYS A 177 20.42 -16.19 -15.37
CA LYS A 177 20.80 -17.60 -15.37
C LYS A 177 22.13 -17.85 -14.64
N SER A 178 23.16 -17.02 -14.86
CA SER A 178 24.45 -17.18 -14.17
C SER A 178 24.36 -16.93 -12.66
N LEU A 179 23.52 -15.97 -12.25
CA LEU A 179 23.17 -15.71 -10.85
C LEU A 179 22.39 -16.87 -10.20
N GLY A 180 21.65 -17.66 -10.99
CA GLY A 180 21.04 -18.92 -10.55
C GLY A 180 19.51 -19.00 -10.68
N ALA A 181 18.88 -18.09 -11.42
CA ALA A 181 17.47 -18.20 -11.76
C ALA A 181 17.19 -19.48 -12.56
N THR A 182 16.05 -20.11 -12.30
CA THR A 182 15.54 -21.27 -13.05
C THR A 182 14.38 -20.90 -13.96
N GLY A 183 13.72 -19.77 -13.69
CA GLY A 183 12.68 -19.23 -14.55
C GLY A 183 12.35 -17.77 -14.29
N LEU A 184 11.27 -17.33 -14.92
CA LEU A 184 10.72 -15.98 -14.90
C LEU A 184 9.24 -16.08 -14.54
N LEU A 185 8.81 -15.29 -13.55
CA LEU A 185 7.39 -14.95 -13.37
C LEU A 185 7.18 -13.65 -14.15
N ILE A 186 6.20 -13.59 -15.06
CA ILE A 186 6.01 -12.41 -15.93
C ILE A 186 4.58 -11.90 -15.80
N GLU A 187 4.40 -10.81 -15.06
CA GLU A 187 3.09 -10.14 -14.91
C GLU A 187 2.88 -9.14 -16.04
N TYR A 188 1.88 -9.46 -16.88
CA TYR A 188 1.65 -8.72 -18.12
C TYR A 188 0.67 -7.54 -17.97
N GLU A 189 -0.46 -7.71 -17.28
CA GLU A 189 -1.61 -6.79 -17.38
C GLU A 189 -1.88 -6.32 -18.84
N ASP A 190 -1.89 -5.01 -19.12
CA ASP A 190 -2.10 -4.43 -20.46
C ASP A 190 -0.84 -4.39 -21.34
N MET A 191 0.30 -4.88 -20.85
CA MET A 191 1.48 -5.12 -21.69
C MET A 191 1.37 -6.39 -22.56
N PHE A 192 0.32 -7.20 -22.38
CA PHE A 192 0.02 -8.31 -23.27
C PHE A 192 -0.64 -7.84 -24.58
N PRO A 193 -0.23 -8.34 -25.77
CA PRO A 193 -0.92 -8.14 -27.05
C PRO A 193 -2.25 -8.89 -27.13
N TYR A 194 -3.24 -8.44 -26.36
CA TYR A 194 -4.61 -8.92 -26.47
C TYR A 194 -5.19 -8.61 -27.85
N SER A 195 -5.91 -9.58 -28.42
CA SER A 195 -6.49 -9.49 -29.77
C SER A 195 -8.02 -9.46 -29.75
N ASP A 196 -8.61 -9.17 -30.93
CA ASP A 196 -10.04 -9.32 -31.20
C ASP A 196 -10.93 -8.54 -30.22
N SER A 197 -11.88 -9.22 -29.56
CA SER A 197 -12.77 -8.67 -28.52
C SER A 197 -12.02 -8.00 -27.37
N LEU A 198 -10.76 -8.37 -27.13
CA LEU A 198 -9.91 -7.91 -26.03
C LEU A 198 -8.88 -6.86 -26.43
N SER A 199 -8.78 -6.49 -27.71
CA SER A 199 -7.80 -5.49 -28.21
C SER A 199 -7.79 -4.13 -27.48
N LEU A 200 -8.89 -3.74 -26.83
CA LEU A 200 -8.97 -2.56 -25.95
C LEU A 200 -8.11 -2.69 -24.67
N LEU A 201 -7.77 -3.91 -24.27
CA LEU A 201 -6.99 -4.22 -23.07
C LEU A 201 -5.48 -4.13 -23.28
N ALA A 202 -5.00 -3.98 -24.52
CA ALA A 202 -3.58 -3.80 -24.81
C ALA A 202 -3.22 -2.31 -24.73
N ALA A 203 -2.14 -1.98 -24.04
CA ALA A 203 -1.57 -0.64 -24.01
C ALA A 203 -1.08 -0.21 -25.41
N GLY A 204 -1.03 1.10 -25.66
CA GLY A 204 -0.55 1.64 -26.95
C GLY A 204 0.92 1.32 -27.28
N ASN A 205 1.68 0.89 -26.27
CA ASN A 205 3.06 0.41 -26.32
C ASN A 205 3.21 -1.08 -25.96
N ALA A 206 2.11 -1.86 -25.95
CA ALA A 206 2.12 -3.29 -25.63
C ALA A 206 3.15 -4.08 -26.47
N TYR A 207 3.74 -5.14 -25.90
CA TYR A 207 4.65 -6.03 -26.65
C TYR A 207 3.92 -6.62 -27.86
N SER A 208 4.56 -6.70 -29.02
CA SER A 208 3.94 -7.41 -30.15
C SER A 208 3.99 -8.94 -29.93
N GLN A 209 3.18 -9.69 -30.70
CA GLN A 209 3.28 -11.15 -30.72
C GLN A 209 4.68 -11.64 -31.17
N THR A 210 5.39 -10.87 -32.00
CA THR A 210 6.80 -11.14 -32.36
C THR A 210 7.75 -10.90 -31.19
N ASP A 211 7.47 -9.93 -30.33
CA ASP A 211 8.25 -9.66 -29.13
C ASP A 211 8.06 -10.75 -28.07
N LEU A 212 6.84 -11.26 -27.87
CA LEU A 212 6.59 -12.43 -27.02
C LEU A 212 7.34 -13.68 -27.52
N GLN A 213 7.39 -13.91 -28.84
CA GLN A 213 8.17 -15.00 -29.43
C GLN A 213 9.67 -14.84 -29.18
N ARG A 214 10.20 -13.61 -29.27
CA ARG A 214 11.61 -13.32 -28.94
C ARG A 214 11.92 -13.51 -27.46
N ILE A 215 11.05 -13.03 -26.56
CA ILE A 215 11.20 -13.21 -25.10
C ILE A 215 11.24 -14.70 -24.76
N GLN A 216 10.32 -15.51 -25.28
CA GLN A 216 10.33 -16.97 -25.07
C GLN A 216 11.58 -17.63 -25.66
N MET A 217 12.01 -17.23 -26.86
CA MET A 217 13.23 -17.76 -27.47
C MET A 217 14.48 -17.39 -26.68
N ALA A 218 14.53 -16.19 -26.09
CA ALA A 218 15.62 -15.74 -25.21
C ALA A 218 15.62 -16.51 -23.88
N ALA A 219 14.45 -16.75 -23.28
CA ALA A 219 14.33 -17.53 -22.04
C ALA A 219 14.76 -19.00 -22.25
N ARG A 220 14.26 -19.64 -23.31
CA ARG A 220 14.62 -21.02 -23.69
C ARG A 220 16.13 -21.16 -23.97
N ARG A 221 16.77 -20.17 -24.61
CA ARG A 221 18.23 -20.15 -24.84
C ARG A 221 19.08 -20.07 -23.57
N ASN A 222 18.48 -19.73 -22.44
CA ASN A 222 19.14 -19.61 -21.14
C ASN A 222 18.58 -20.62 -20.11
N ASP A 223 17.84 -21.65 -20.57
CA ASP A 223 17.14 -22.63 -19.73
C ASP A 223 16.32 -21.97 -18.60
N LEU A 224 15.54 -20.95 -18.94
CA LEU A 224 14.59 -20.28 -18.03
C LEU A 224 13.16 -20.68 -18.40
N GLU A 225 12.41 -21.29 -17.46
CA GLU A 225 10.95 -21.46 -17.60
C GLU A 225 10.26 -20.09 -17.56
N ILE A 226 9.12 -19.94 -18.26
CA ILE A 226 8.24 -18.78 -18.10
C ILE A 226 6.93 -19.22 -17.47
N VAL A 227 6.60 -18.58 -16.34
CA VAL A 227 5.28 -18.61 -15.71
C VAL A 227 4.60 -17.28 -16.02
N PRO A 228 3.65 -17.21 -16.97
CA PRO A 228 2.87 -15.99 -17.18
C PRO A 228 1.97 -15.74 -15.96
N LEU A 229 1.92 -14.49 -15.50
CA LEU A 229 0.99 -13.99 -14.49
C LEU A 229 0.00 -13.03 -15.16
N VAL A 230 -1.28 -13.27 -14.91
CA VAL A 230 -2.37 -12.36 -15.27
C VAL A 230 -3.32 -12.23 -14.09
N GLN A 231 -3.71 -11.00 -13.78
CA GLN A 231 -4.68 -10.72 -12.74
C GLN A 231 -6.08 -11.14 -13.17
N THR A 232 -6.80 -11.85 -12.29
CA THR A 232 -8.13 -12.41 -12.58
C THR A 232 -9.18 -12.16 -11.49
N PHE A 233 -8.90 -11.34 -10.47
CA PHE A 233 -9.89 -11.00 -9.45
C PHE A 233 -9.72 -9.63 -8.81
N GLY A 234 -8.64 -9.43 -8.05
CA GLY A 234 -8.10 -8.12 -7.68
C GLY A 234 -7.19 -7.57 -8.78
N HIS A 235 -6.64 -6.37 -8.58
CA HIS A 235 -5.80 -5.62 -9.53
C HIS A 235 -6.34 -5.61 -10.98
N MET A 236 -7.67 -5.53 -11.12
CA MET A 236 -8.35 -5.56 -12.41
C MET A 236 -8.45 -4.17 -13.06
N GLU A 237 -7.73 -3.15 -12.57
CA GLU A 237 -7.88 -1.77 -13.02
C GLU A 237 -7.55 -1.62 -14.51
N PHE A 238 -6.55 -2.35 -15.01
CA PHE A 238 -6.19 -2.36 -16.44
C PHE A 238 -7.35 -2.81 -17.35
N VAL A 239 -8.27 -3.64 -16.84
CA VAL A 239 -9.49 -4.07 -17.55
C VAL A 239 -10.66 -3.12 -17.26
N LEU A 240 -10.91 -2.86 -15.98
CA LEU A 240 -12.14 -2.24 -15.52
C LEU A 240 -12.10 -0.71 -15.58
N LYS A 241 -10.95 -0.08 -15.91
CA LYS A 241 -10.84 1.36 -16.21
C LYS A 241 -11.76 1.79 -17.35
N TYR A 242 -11.98 0.94 -18.37
CA TYR A 242 -12.78 1.26 -19.55
C TYR A 242 -14.30 1.17 -19.30
N GLU A 243 -15.06 2.09 -19.90
CA GLU A 243 -16.52 2.15 -19.83
C GLU A 243 -17.20 0.83 -20.24
N LYS A 244 -16.69 0.19 -21.31
CA LYS A 244 -17.12 -1.14 -21.82
C LYS A 244 -17.21 -2.21 -20.73
N TYR A 245 -16.35 -2.15 -19.71
CA TYR A 245 -16.27 -3.15 -18.64
C TYR A 245 -16.71 -2.59 -17.27
N MET A 246 -17.20 -1.35 -17.19
CA MET A 246 -17.65 -0.74 -15.93
C MET A 246 -18.73 -1.56 -15.23
N SER A 247 -19.62 -2.22 -15.99
CA SER A 247 -20.68 -3.08 -15.45
C SER A 247 -20.18 -4.36 -14.79
N LEU A 248 -18.91 -4.73 -14.99
CA LEU A 248 -18.26 -5.91 -14.41
C LEU A 248 -17.51 -5.60 -13.11
N ARG A 249 -17.44 -4.34 -12.67
CA ARG A 249 -16.85 -3.95 -11.37
C ARG A 249 -17.68 -4.49 -10.22
N GLU A 250 -17.05 -4.95 -9.14
CA GLU A 250 -17.79 -5.30 -7.91
C GLU A 250 -18.44 -4.07 -7.29
N LEU A 251 -17.72 -2.94 -7.21
CA LEU A 251 -18.23 -1.62 -6.81
C LEU A 251 -18.08 -0.60 -7.94
N ASN A 252 -19.17 0.06 -8.33
CA ASN A 252 -19.21 0.95 -9.50
C ASN A 252 -18.11 2.03 -9.52
N PHE A 253 -17.71 2.55 -8.36
CA PHE A 253 -16.76 3.67 -8.24
C PHE A 253 -15.28 3.29 -8.33
N THR A 254 -14.93 2.00 -8.21
CA THR A 254 -13.55 1.51 -8.21
C THR A 254 -13.36 0.39 -9.25
N PRO A 255 -12.29 0.42 -10.06
CA PRO A 255 -11.99 -0.63 -11.03
C PRO A 255 -11.08 -1.75 -10.45
N GLN A 256 -10.83 -1.82 -9.14
CA GLN A 256 -9.91 -2.80 -8.55
C GLN A 256 -10.39 -4.25 -8.66
N VAL A 257 -11.69 -4.52 -8.41
CA VAL A 257 -12.22 -5.87 -8.29
C VAL A 257 -13.27 -6.16 -9.36
N ILE A 258 -13.10 -7.27 -10.09
CA ILE A 258 -14.13 -7.81 -11.00
C ILE A 258 -15.18 -8.60 -10.22
N THR A 259 -16.46 -8.42 -10.53
CA THR A 259 -17.53 -9.14 -9.83
C THR A 259 -17.60 -10.61 -10.30
N PRO A 260 -17.66 -11.58 -9.37
CA PRO A 260 -17.83 -13.00 -9.69
C PRO A 260 -19.32 -13.37 -9.88
N THR A 261 -20.22 -12.38 -9.93
CA THR A 261 -21.68 -12.58 -10.07
C THR A 261 -22.18 -12.63 -11.51
N ARG A 262 -21.36 -12.20 -12.47
CA ARG A 262 -21.71 -12.10 -13.89
C ARG A 262 -20.99 -13.15 -14.72
N GLU A 263 -21.72 -13.75 -15.66
CA GLU A 263 -21.13 -14.72 -16.57
C GLU A 263 -20.22 -14.02 -17.59
N GLU A 264 -20.52 -12.75 -17.91
CA GLU A 264 -19.69 -11.87 -18.73
C GLU A 264 -18.30 -11.65 -18.12
N SER A 265 -18.18 -11.56 -16.78
CA SER A 265 -16.89 -11.52 -16.09
C SER A 265 -16.09 -12.80 -16.30
N TYR A 266 -16.76 -13.95 -16.18
CA TYR A 266 -16.11 -15.26 -16.34
C TYR A 266 -15.66 -15.48 -17.79
N LEU A 267 -16.51 -15.18 -18.78
CA LEU A 267 -16.19 -15.28 -20.20
C LEU A 267 -15.03 -14.36 -20.61
N LEU A 268 -14.96 -13.14 -20.04
CA LEU A 268 -13.85 -12.20 -20.25
C LEU A 268 -12.53 -12.80 -19.73
N LEU A 269 -12.51 -13.28 -18.49
CA LEU A 269 -11.32 -13.90 -17.89
C LEU A 269 -10.90 -15.18 -18.64
N GLN A 270 -11.86 -16.01 -19.09
CA GLN A 270 -11.55 -17.15 -19.94
C GLN A 270 -10.85 -16.74 -21.24
N GLN A 271 -11.32 -15.69 -21.93
CA GLN A 271 -10.68 -15.20 -23.16
C GLN A 271 -9.26 -14.67 -22.90
N MET A 272 -9.04 -13.95 -21.79
CA MET A 272 -7.71 -13.47 -21.39
C MET A 272 -6.74 -14.65 -21.15
N ILE A 273 -7.17 -15.63 -20.35
CA ILE A 273 -6.39 -16.84 -20.02
C ILE A 273 -6.09 -17.67 -21.28
N ILE A 274 -7.05 -17.81 -22.20
CA ILE A 274 -6.85 -18.53 -23.47
C ILE A 274 -5.78 -17.84 -24.32
N GLN A 275 -5.86 -16.53 -24.54
CA GLN A 275 -4.88 -15.81 -25.37
C GLN A 275 -3.46 -15.91 -24.78
N ILE A 276 -3.33 -15.81 -23.45
CA ILE A 276 -2.04 -15.96 -22.75
C ILE A 276 -1.48 -17.39 -22.87
N LEU A 277 -2.28 -18.43 -22.62
CA LEU A 277 -1.81 -19.81 -22.75
C LEU A 277 -1.53 -20.21 -24.21
N GLN A 278 -2.21 -19.60 -25.19
CA GLN A 278 -1.88 -19.73 -26.62
C GLN A 278 -0.55 -19.06 -26.97
N ALA A 279 -0.22 -17.93 -26.34
CA ALA A 279 1.07 -17.28 -26.51
C ALA A 279 2.22 -18.01 -25.79
N HIS A 280 1.95 -18.79 -24.74
CA HIS A 280 2.92 -19.52 -23.92
C HIS A 280 2.76 -21.06 -23.99
N PRO A 281 2.93 -21.70 -25.16
CA PRO A 281 2.65 -23.13 -25.37
C PRO A 281 3.64 -24.10 -24.67
N GLU A 282 4.71 -23.60 -24.05
CA GLU A 282 5.69 -24.38 -23.27
C GLU A 282 5.59 -24.14 -21.75
N ALA A 283 4.64 -23.34 -21.28
CA ALA A 283 4.43 -23.14 -19.85
C ALA A 283 3.97 -24.45 -19.17
N LYS A 284 4.40 -24.65 -17.93
CA LYS A 284 3.86 -25.69 -17.02
C LYS A 284 2.93 -25.11 -15.97
N HIS A 285 3.02 -23.80 -15.74
CA HIS A 285 2.30 -23.06 -14.71
C HIS A 285 1.68 -21.78 -15.29
N ILE A 286 0.61 -21.29 -14.68
CA ILE A 286 0.06 -19.94 -14.92
C ILE A 286 -0.32 -19.35 -13.57
N HIS A 287 0.04 -18.10 -13.32
CA HIS A 287 -0.32 -17.42 -12.07
C HIS A 287 -1.54 -16.52 -12.32
N LEU A 288 -2.61 -16.71 -11.54
CA LEU A 288 -3.91 -16.05 -11.75
C LEU A 288 -4.09 -14.76 -10.92
N GLY A 289 -3.06 -14.39 -10.16
CA GLY A 289 -3.12 -13.30 -9.19
C GLY A 289 -4.02 -13.69 -8.03
N CYS A 290 -5.18 -13.02 -7.94
CA CYS A 290 -6.23 -13.21 -6.92
C CYS A 290 -5.86 -12.72 -5.51
N ASP A 291 -4.86 -11.84 -5.43
CA ASP A 291 -4.50 -10.99 -4.30
C ASP A 291 -5.48 -9.82 -4.10
N GLU A 292 -5.45 -9.23 -2.91
CA GLU A 292 -5.96 -7.87 -2.60
C GLU A 292 -7.43 -7.58 -3.03
N VAL A 293 -8.28 -8.61 -3.05
CA VAL A 293 -9.70 -8.53 -3.48
C VAL A 293 -10.62 -7.80 -2.46
N PHE A 294 -10.14 -6.73 -1.84
CA PHE A 294 -10.67 -6.12 -0.61
C PHE A 294 -12.15 -5.72 -0.63
N ASP A 295 -12.74 -5.48 -1.81
CA ASP A 295 -14.13 -5.03 -1.98
C ASP A 295 -15.15 -6.15 -2.23
N LEU A 296 -14.71 -7.43 -2.23
CA LEU A 296 -15.61 -8.58 -2.34
C LEU A 296 -16.69 -8.58 -1.23
N GLY A 297 -17.93 -8.87 -1.62
CA GLY A 297 -19.10 -8.89 -0.72
C GLY A 297 -19.75 -7.54 -0.44
N LYS A 298 -19.15 -6.42 -0.88
CA LYS A 298 -19.65 -5.05 -0.62
C LYS A 298 -20.56 -4.52 -1.73
N GLY A 299 -20.54 -5.11 -2.92
CA GLY A 299 -21.16 -4.57 -4.13
C GLY A 299 -22.12 -5.55 -4.81
N GLN A 300 -21.90 -5.85 -6.09
CA GLN A 300 -22.77 -6.76 -6.85
C GLN A 300 -22.89 -8.16 -6.22
N SER A 301 -21.84 -8.66 -5.56
CA SER A 301 -21.86 -9.92 -4.81
C SER A 301 -22.60 -9.86 -3.46
N HIS A 302 -22.97 -8.68 -2.95
CA HIS A 302 -23.68 -8.56 -1.66
C HIS A 302 -25.02 -9.31 -1.66
N THR A 303 -25.80 -9.19 -2.73
CA THR A 303 -27.09 -9.92 -2.88
C THR A 303 -26.89 -11.43 -3.01
N LEU A 304 -25.76 -11.87 -3.59
CA LEU A 304 -25.40 -13.29 -3.66
C LEU A 304 -25.13 -13.87 -2.27
N LEU A 305 -24.34 -13.17 -1.44
CA LEU A 305 -24.04 -13.59 -0.06
C LEU A 305 -25.32 -13.81 0.76
N ILE A 306 -26.26 -12.85 0.69
CA ILE A 306 -27.54 -12.94 1.39
C ILE A 306 -28.42 -14.08 0.83
N ARG A 307 -28.52 -14.22 -0.49
CA ARG A 307 -29.41 -15.20 -1.14
C ARG A 307 -29.01 -16.64 -0.86
N GLU A 308 -27.71 -16.93 -0.87
CA GLU A 308 -27.17 -18.29 -0.75
C GLU A 308 -26.57 -18.58 0.63
N ASN A 309 -26.69 -17.64 1.58
CA ASN A 309 -26.10 -17.70 2.93
C ASN A 309 -24.59 -18.05 2.86
N LEU A 310 -23.86 -17.30 2.03
CA LEU A 310 -22.43 -17.46 1.80
C LEU A 310 -21.65 -16.34 2.49
N THR A 311 -20.37 -16.62 2.78
CA THR A 311 -19.38 -15.62 3.17
C THR A 311 -18.57 -15.14 1.95
N PRO A 312 -17.86 -13.99 2.02
CA PRO A 312 -16.96 -13.55 0.95
C PRO A 312 -15.93 -14.62 0.57
N GLU A 313 -15.41 -15.37 1.54
CA GLU A 313 -14.48 -16.48 1.36
C GLU A 313 -15.09 -17.60 0.52
N ASN A 314 -16.36 -17.97 0.75
CA ASN A 314 -17.04 -18.96 -0.10
C ASN A 314 -17.16 -18.49 -1.56
N VAL A 315 -17.43 -17.19 -1.77
CA VAL A 315 -17.50 -16.61 -3.12
C VAL A 315 -16.12 -16.55 -3.78
N PHE A 316 -15.07 -16.24 -3.01
CA PHE A 316 -13.68 -16.26 -3.47
C PHE A 316 -13.29 -17.64 -3.97
N LEU A 317 -13.45 -18.67 -3.12
CA LEU A 317 -13.15 -20.05 -3.48
C LEU A 317 -13.94 -20.51 -4.71
N ARG A 318 -15.23 -20.12 -4.81
CA ARG A 318 -16.09 -20.48 -5.94
C ARG A 318 -15.62 -19.84 -7.26
N HIS A 319 -15.15 -18.59 -7.24
CA HIS A 319 -14.58 -17.90 -8.40
C HIS A 319 -13.27 -18.56 -8.84
N VAL A 320 -12.30 -18.66 -7.93
CA VAL A 320 -10.95 -19.14 -8.21
C VAL A 320 -10.97 -20.62 -8.63
N THR A 321 -11.70 -21.49 -7.92
CA THR A 321 -11.82 -22.90 -8.32
C THR A 321 -12.53 -23.07 -9.67
N ARG A 322 -13.48 -22.20 -10.05
CA ARG A 322 -14.13 -22.26 -11.36
C ARG A 322 -13.13 -21.99 -12.49
N LEU A 323 -12.31 -20.95 -12.36
CA LEU A 323 -11.24 -20.62 -13.32
C LEU A 323 -10.17 -21.72 -13.36
N ALA A 324 -9.70 -22.17 -12.20
CA ALA A 324 -8.69 -23.23 -12.11
C ALA A 324 -9.18 -24.56 -12.71
N LYS A 325 -10.43 -24.98 -12.45
CA LYS A 325 -11.03 -26.18 -13.06
C LYS A 325 -11.14 -26.06 -14.59
N PHE A 326 -11.45 -24.88 -15.12
CA PHE A 326 -11.44 -24.62 -16.56
C PHE A 326 -10.05 -24.76 -17.17
N ILE A 327 -9.01 -24.22 -16.53
CA ILE A 327 -7.61 -24.37 -16.99
C ILE A 327 -7.20 -25.84 -16.94
N ARG A 328 -7.43 -26.53 -15.81
CA ARG A 328 -7.07 -27.95 -15.65
C ARG A 328 -7.82 -28.88 -16.63
N SER A 329 -9.00 -28.49 -17.13
CA SER A 329 -9.74 -29.27 -18.14
C SER A 329 -9.34 -28.95 -19.59
N THR A 330 -9.01 -27.70 -19.89
CA THR A 330 -8.65 -27.24 -21.25
C THR A 330 -7.16 -27.45 -21.55
N TYR A 331 -6.31 -27.31 -20.53
CA TYR A 331 -4.85 -27.45 -20.60
C TYR A 331 -4.34 -28.36 -19.47
N PRO A 332 -4.52 -29.69 -19.54
CA PRO A 332 -4.25 -30.60 -18.41
C PRO A 332 -2.79 -30.66 -17.92
N HIS A 333 -1.84 -30.13 -18.70
CA HIS A 333 -0.43 -29.98 -18.33
C HIS A 333 -0.14 -28.71 -17.51
N ILE A 334 -1.02 -27.69 -17.56
CA ILE A 334 -0.87 -26.44 -16.81
C ILE A 334 -1.34 -26.63 -15.37
N LYS A 335 -0.53 -26.24 -14.38
CA LYS A 335 -0.95 -26.09 -12.99
C LYS A 335 -1.11 -24.61 -12.62
N PRO A 336 -2.34 -24.14 -12.32
CA PRO A 336 -2.57 -22.78 -11.85
C PRO A 336 -1.91 -22.50 -10.50
N LEU A 337 -1.43 -21.27 -10.34
CA LEU A 337 -0.91 -20.69 -9.11
C LEU A 337 -1.78 -19.49 -8.71
N ILE A 338 -1.88 -19.21 -7.41
CA ILE A 338 -2.55 -18.03 -6.85
C ILE A 338 -1.75 -17.44 -5.70
N TRP A 339 -1.90 -16.15 -5.43
CA TRP A 339 -1.46 -15.58 -4.16
C TRP A 339 -2.31 -16.13 -3.00
N ASP A 340 -1.70 -16.29 -1.82
CA ASP A 340 -2.33 -17.03 -0.71
C ASP A 340 -3.15 -16.17 0.27
N ASP A 341 -3.04 -14.84 0.21
CA ASP A 341 -3.49 -13.92 1.27
C ASP A 341 -4.97 -14.10 1.67
N TRP A 342 -5.84 -14.33 0.69
CA TRP A 342 -7.25 -14.65 0.91
C TRP A 342 -7.49 -16.02 1.58
N ILE A 343 -6.69 -17.04 1.26
CA ILE A 343 -6.87 -18.40 1.80
C ILE A 343 -6.20 -18.62 3.16
N ARG A 344 -5.38 -17.67 3.65
CA ARG A 344 -4.75 -17.69 4.99
C ARG A 344 -5.76 -17.89 6.11
N ASN A 345 -6.90 -17.19 6.04
CA ASN A 345 -7.89 -17.14 7.13
C ASN A 345 -9.08 -18.12 6.95
N ILE A 346 -9.14 -18.85 5.85
CA ILE A 346 -10.19 -19.86 5.57
C ILE A 346 -9.85 -21.17 6.30
N ASP A 347 -10.83 -21.83 6.89
CA ASP A 347 -10.65 -23.16 7.51
C ASP A 347 -10.39 -24.27 6.49
N GLU A 348 -9.75 -25.34 6.94
CA GLU A 348 -9.27 -26.44 6.11
C GLU A 348 -10.43 -27.08 5.33
N LYS A 349 -11.53 -27.34 6.03
CA LYS A 349 -12.71 -28.04 5.52
C LYS A 349 -13.44 -27.21 4.46
N THR A 350 -13.51 -25.89 4.62
CA THR A 350 -14.10 -25.00 3.61
C THR A 350 -13.23 -24.95 2.34
N ILE A 351 -11.89 -25.01 2.46
CA ILE A 351 -11.00 -25.18 1.30
C ILE A 351 -11.25 -26.53 0.62
N GLU A 352 -11.25 -27.65 1.36
CA GLU A 352 -11.49 -28.99 0.82
C GLU A 352 -12.84 -29.13 0.12
N LEU A 353 -13.91 -28.60 0.73
CA LEU A 353 -15.27 -28.60 0.17
C LEU A 353 -15.38 -27.79 -1.13
N SER A 354 -14.55 -26.76 -1.29
CA SER A 354 -14.46 -26.02 -2.56
C SER A 354 -13.65 -26.75 -3.63
N GLU A 355 -12.86 -27.76 -3.23
CA GLU A 355 -11.85 -28.47 -4.03
C GLU A 355 -10.69 -27.61 -4.57
N LEU A 356 -10.49 -26.39 -4.06
CA LEU A 356 -9.41 -25.49 -4.51
C LEU A 356 -8.03 -26.17 -4.44
N ASN A 357 -7.78 -26.91 -3.35
CA ASN A 357 -6.52 -27.60 -3.10
C ASN A 357 -6.20 -28.75 -4.08
N LYS A 358 -7.15 -29.14 -4.92
CA LYS A 358 -6.96 -30.13 -6.00
C LYS A 358 -6.60 -29.50 -7.35
N VAL A 359 -6.67 -28.16 -7.47
CA VAL A 359 -6.60 -27.46 -8.76
C VAL A 359 -5.66 -26.25 -8.80
N VAL A 360 -5.11 -25.80 -7.67
CA VAL A 360 -4.05 -24.77 -7.61
C VAL A 360 -2.91 -25.18 -6.67
N GLU A 361 -1.75 -24.55 -6.79
CA GLU A 361 -0.76 -24.45 -5.70
C GLU A 361 -0.66 -22.98 -5.23
N PRO A 362 -0.61 -22.69 -3.92
CA PRO A 362 -0.55 -21.33 -3.41
C PRO A 362 0.88 -20.77 -3.44
N VAL A 363 1.00 -19.46 -3.66
CA VAL A 363 2.24 -18.68 -3.57
C VAL A 363 2.16 -17.77 -2.36
N VAL A 364 2.96 -18.09 -1.34
CA VAL A 364 2.89 -17.43 -0.03
C VAL A 364 3.79 -16.20 0.00
N TRP A 365 3.22 -15.00 0.01
CA TRP A 365 3.97 -13.75 -0.13
C TRP A 365 4.12 -12.96 1.17
N CYS A 366 5.34 -12.49 1.46
CA CYS A 366 5.62 -11.60 2.58
C CYS A 366 6.92 -10.85 2.33
N TYR A 367 6.88 -9.52 2.38
CA TYR A 367 8.03 -8.66 2.06
C TYR A 367 8.68 -8.05 3.31
N GLU A 368 8.10 -8.27 4.50
CA GLU A 368 8.66 -7.88 5.79
C GLU A 368 9.77 -8.84 6.25
N ASN A 369 10.62 -8.39 7.19
CA ASN A 369 11.79 -9.14 7.65
C ASN A 369 11.51 -10.12 8.81
N ASN A 370 10.25 -10.33 9.18
CA ASN A 370 9.84 -11.22 10.27
C ASN A 370 8.63 -12.08 9.84
N ILE A 371 8.82 -12.88 8.79
CA ILE A 371 7.77 -13.67 8.12
C ILE A 371 6.93 -14.51 9.10
N MET A 372 7.56 -15.16 10.09
CA MET A 372 6.87 -15.98 11.11
C MET A 372 6.06 -15.14 12.13
N ASP A 373 6.19 -13.81 12.14
CA ASP A 373 5.25 -12.93 12.82
C ASP A 373 3.96 -12.69 12.04
N HIS A 374 4.05 -12.64 10.72
CA HIS A 374 2.92 -12.38 9.84
C HIS A 374 2.19 -13.67 9.42
N ILE A 375 2.90 -14.78 9.26
CA ILE A 375 2.38 -16.06 8.77
C ILE A 375 2.65 -17.15 9.81
N LYS A 376 1.65 -17.38 10.68
CA LYS A 376 1.74 -18.26 11.85
C LYS A 376 1.67 -19.75 11.49
N ARG A 377 2.29 -20.59 12.33
CA ARG A 377 2.42 -22.05 12.12
C ARG A 377 1.16 -22.78 11.63
N PRO A 378 -0.07 -22.51 12.13
CA PRO A 378 -1.27 -23.17 11.64
C PRO A 378 -1.55 -22.96 10.14
N VAL A 379 -1.10 -21.84 9.55
CA VAL A 379 -1.19 -21.61 8.10
C VAL A 379 -0.27 -22.57 7.34
N TRP A 380 0.95 -22.78 7.83
CA TRP A 380 1.91 -23.73 7.26
C TRP A 380 1.48 -25.19 7.45
N GLU A 381 0.96 -25.55 8.62
CA GLU A 381 0.39 -26.88 8.91
C GLU A 381 -0.79 -27.18 7.96
N LYS A 382 -1.73 -26.23 7.81
CA LYS A 382 -2.82 -26.30 6.82
C LYS A 382 -2.30 -26.46 5.39
N TYR A 383 -1.33 -25.65 4.96
CA TYR A 383 -0.85 -25.69 3.58
C TYR A 383 -0.11 -26.99 3.25
N GLY A 384 0.72 -27.49 4.18
CA GLY A 384 1.40 -28.78 4.07
C GLY A 384 0.44 -29.97 4.08
N GLN A 385 -0.68 -29.90 4.80
CA GLN A 385 -1.71 -30.92 4.79
C GLN A 385 -2.54 -30.93 3.50
N LEU A 386 -2.91 -29.75 2.97
CA LEU A 386 -3.94 -29.64 1.93
C LEU A 386 -3.43 -29.62 0.49
N PHE A 387 -2.28 -29.00 0.21
CA PHE A 387 -1.82 -28.72 -1.15
C PHE A 387 -0.66 -29.63 -1.58
N GLU A 388 -0.64 -30.02 -2.86
CA GLU A 388 0.40 -30.90 -3.43
C GLU A 388 1.81 -30.29 -3.35
N GLY A 389 1.90 -28.96 -3.38
CA GLY A 389 3.11 -28.19 -3.19
C GLY A 389 2.79 -26.73 -2.89
N VAL A 390 3.76 -26.01 -2.35
CA VAL A 390 3.65 -24.60 -1.95
C VAL A 390 4.80 -23.82 -2.57
N TRP A 391 4.51 -22.63 -3.08
CA TRP A 391 5.51 -21.66 -3.51
C TRP A 391 5.58 -20.54 -2.47
N VAL A 392 6.68 -19.79 -2.45
CA VAL A 392 6.82 -18.59 -1.60
C VAL A 392 7.30 -17.39 -2.41
N ALA A 393 7.10 -16.18 -1.90
CA ALA A 393 7.51 -14.96 -2.58
C ALA A 393 8.16 -13.93 -1.65
N SER A 394 9.42 -13.63 -1.97
CA SER A 394 10.22 -12.54 -1.40
C SER A 394 10.15 -11.30 -2.30
N ALA A 395 10.83 -10.22 -1.94
CA ALA A 395 11.04 -9.06 -2.83
C ALA A 395 12.54 -8.76 -3.05
N PHE A 396 12.91 -8.28 -4.24
CA PHE A 396 14.24 -7.73 -4.54
C PHE A 396 14.25 -6.23 -4.84
N LYS A 397 13.09 -5.66 -5.23
CA LYS A 397 12.80 -4.22 -5.38
C LYS A 397 11.29 -4.00 -5.18
N GLY A 398 10.86 -2.75 -5.02
CA GLY A 398 9.47 -2.43 -4.70
C GLY A 398 9.12 -2.82 -3.27
N ALA A 399 7.83 -2.90 -2.95
CA ALA A 399 7.28 -3.21 -1.61
C ALA A 399 7.70 -2.28 -0.44
N THR A 400 8.72 -1.44 -0.60
CA THR A 400 9.23 -0.49 0.40
C THR A 400 8.56 0.89 0.34
N GLY A 401 7.98 1.26 -0.81
CA GLY A 401 7.15 2.46 -0.97
C GLY A 401 6.71 2.69 -2.42
N SER A 402 5.52 3.28 -2.61
CA SER A 402 4.88 3.44 -3.92
C SER A 402 5.46 4.55 -4.82
N SER A 403 6.42 5.31 -4.30
CA SER A 403 7.16 6.35 -5.03
C SER A 403 8.67 6.28 -4.81
N GLU A 404 9.19 5.16 -4.29
CA GLU A 404 10.62 4.98 -4.13
C GLU A 404 11.28 4.74 -5.48
N PHE A 405 12.45 5.33 -5.70
CA PHE A 405 13.21 5.18 -6.95
C PHE A 405 14.64 4.64 -6.72
N ILE A 406 14.95 4.26 -5.48
CA ILE A 406 16.22 3.63 -5.06
C ILE A 406 15.91 2.39 -4.23
N THR A 407 16.41 1.23 -4.68
CA THR A 407 16.14 -0.05 -4.02
C THR A 407 16.94 -0.19 -2.72
N ASN A 408 16.25 -0.51 -1.63
CA ASN A 408 16.87 -0.81 -0.34
C ASN A 408 17.42 -2.25 -0.32
N ALA A 409 18.57 -2.47 -0.95
CA ALA A 409 19.15 -3.81 -1.11
C ALA A 409 19.35 -4.55 0.23
N SER A 410 19.66 -3.83 1.31
CA SER A 410 19.75 -4.38 2.67
C SER A 410 18.47 -5.11 3.08
N PHE A 411 17.34 -4.40 3.04
CA PHE A 411 16.02 -4.91 3.42
C PHE A 411 15.61 -6.14 2.59
N HIS A 412 15.86 -6.10 1.28
CA HIS A 412 15.55 -7.22 0.40
C HIS A 412 16.42 -8.46 0.63
N ILE A 413 17.71 -8.30 0.96
CA ILE A 413 18.58 -9.43 1.30
C ILE A 413 18.10 -10.08 2.61
N ASP A 414 17.76 -9.28 3.62
CA ASP A 414 17.21 -9.77 4.89
C ASP A 414 15.89 -10.54 4.68
N ASN A 415 14.95 -9.99 3.91
CA ASN A 415 13.69 -10.67 3.57
C ASN A 415 13.94 -12.02 2.85
N ASN A 416 14.91 -12.08 1.93
CA ASN A 416 15.25 -13.33 1.23
C ASN A 416 15.95 -14.35 2.16
N LEU A 417 16.79 -13.91 3.10
CA LEU A 417 17.39 -14.78 4.11
C LEU A 417 16.37 -15.35 5.10
N GLN A 418 15.36 -14.55 5.45
CA GLN A 418 14.23 -15.01 6.27
C GLN A 418 13.39 -16.05 5.52
N TRP A 419 13.14 -15.84 4.22
CA TRP A 419 12.48 -16.85 3.38
C TRP A 419 13.30 -18.15 3.27
N VAL A 420 14.62 -18.05 3.11
CA VAL A 420 15.53 -19.20 3.17
C VAL A 420 15.43 -19.94 4.51
N ALA A 421 15.36 -19.24 5.64
CA ALA A 421 15.20 -19.86 6.96
C ALA A 421 13.84 -20.58 7.10
N VAL A 422 12.75 -20.00 6.58
CA VAL A 422 11.42 -20.65 6.55
C VAL A 422 11.44 -21.91 5.69
N ILE A 423 12.02 -21.86 4.48
CA ILE A 423 12.14 -23.01 3.57
C ILE A 423 12.98 -24.12 4.23
N ARG A 424 14.13 -23.78 4.80
CA ARG A 424 15.05 -24.74 5.45
C ARG A 424 14.37 -25.44 6.63
N ASN A 425 13.74 -24.67 7.53
CA ASN A 425 13.15 -25.22 8.74
C ASN A 425 11.88 -26.01 8.45
N LEU A 426 10.92 -25.46 7.70
CA LEU A 426 9.62 -26.12 7.47
C LEU A 426 9.65 -27.15 6.32
N GLY A 427 10.56 -26.99 5.35
CA GLY A 427 10.68 -27.90 4.20
C GLY A 427 11.68 -29.03 4.40
N ILE A 428 12.84 -28.77 5.03
CA ILE A 428 13.94 -29.75 5.14
C ILE A 428 13.99 -30.38 6.53
N HIS A 429 14.03 -29.57 7.59
CA HIS A 429 14.19 -30.09 8.97
C HIS A 429 12.90 -30.67 9.55
N GLU A 430 11.75 -30.02 9.36
CA GLU A 430 10.45 -30.54 9.81
C GLU A 430 9.74 -31.42 8.75
N MET A 431 10.09 -31.26 7.46
CA MET A 431 9.36 -31.86 6.31
C MET A 431 7.84 -31.59 6.35
N LEU A 432 7.44 -30.44 6.90
CA LEU A 432 6.05 -30.02 7.08
C LEU A 432 5.43 -29.51 5.76
N VAL A 433 6.23 -28.83 4.92
CA VAL A 433 5.74 -28.15 3.71
C VAL A 433 6.58 -28.53 2.49
N ASN A 434 5.93 -29.07 1.45
CA ASN A 434 6.56 -29.37 0.16
C ASN A 434 6.78 -28.08 -0.65
N PHE A 435 7.88 -27.37 -0.40
CA PHE A 435 8.23 -26.17 -1.16
C PHE A 435 8.71 -26.50 -2.58
N ARG A 436 8.03 -25.92 -3.58
CA ARG A 436 8.38 -26.02 -5.00
C ARG A 436 9.49 -25.04 -5.39
N GLY A 437 9.37 -23.80 -4.92
CA GLY A 437 10.19 -22.70 -5.37
C GLY A 437 9.90 -21.38 -4.67
N ILE A 438 10.76 -20.40 -4.97
CA ILE A 438 10.65 -19.02 -4.54
C ILE A 438 10.57 -18.07 -5.73
N ALA A 439 9.60 -17.17 -5.70
CA ALA A 439 9.50 -16.04 -6.62
C ALA A 439 10.12 -14.79 -5.98
N LEU A 440 11.18 -14.25 -6.59
CA LEU A 440 11.80 -13.01 -6.16
C LEU A 440 11.05 -11.86 -6.82
N THR A 441 10.12 -11.23 -6.10
CA THR A 441 9.23 -10.20 -6.64
C THR A 441 9.94 -8.87 -6.87
N GLY A 442 9.57 -8.17 -7.95
CA GLY A 442 10.21 -6.95 -8.40
C GLY A 442 9.22 -5.90 -8.87
N TRP A 443 8.24 -5.60 -8.00
CA TRP A 443 7.13 -4.67 -8.26
C TRP A 443 7.57 -3.35 -8.87
N GLN A 444 6.79 -2.83 -9.81
CA GLN A 444 7.14 -1.72 -10.67
C GLN A 444 6.21 -0.52 -10.51
N ARG A 445 4.96 -0.75 -10.07
CA ARG A 445 4.06 0.22 -9.41
C ARG A 445 3.03 -0.56 -8.55
N TYR A 446 2.40 0.09 -7.57
CA TYR A 446 1.49 -0.60 -6.61
C TYR A 446 0.11 -0.91 -7.20
N ASP A 447 -0.43 -0.01 -8.01
CA ASP A 447 -1.67 -0.18 -8.75
C ASP A 447 -1.55 0.49 -10.12
N HIS A 448 -2.56 0.33 -10.98
CA HIS A 448 -2.51 0.83 -12.35
C HIS A 448 -2.56 2.37 -12.49
N PHE A 449 -2.83 3.11 -11.41
CA PHE A 449 -2.85 4.58 -11.36
C PHE A 449 -1.67 5.16 -10.56
N ALA A 450 -1.00 4.35 -9.74
CA ALA A 450 0.22 4.72 -9.03
C ALA A 450 1.36 5.09 -9.99
N THR A 451 2.29 5.93 -9.54
CA THR A 451 3.55 6.21 -10.24
C THR A 451 4.47 4.99 -10.24
N LEU A 452 5.42 4.94 -11.19
CA LEU A 452 6.53 3.99 -11.15
C LEU A 452 7.34 4.11 -9.85
N CYS A 453 7.61 2.98 -9.20
CA CYS A 453 8.65 2.84 -8.18
C CYS A 453 9.99 2.44 -8.82
N GLU A 454 10.86 1.67 -8.14
CA GLU A 454 12.23 1.47 -8.62
C GLU A 454 12.27 0.73 -9.96
N LEU A 455 13.06 1.24 -10.90
CA LEU A 455 13.25 0.64 -12.21
C LEU A 455 14.08 -0.65 -12.10
N LEU A 456 13.79 -1.64 -12.94
CA LEU A 456 14.48 -2.94 -12.96
C LEU A 456 16.03 -2.84 -12.93
N PRO A 457 16.72 -1.99 -13.72
CA PRO A 457 18.18 -1.83 -13.62
C PRO A 457 18.69 -1.40 -12.24
N VAL A 458 17.90 -0.61 -11.50
CA VAL A 458 18.25 -0.10 -10.17
C VAL A 458 18.19 -1.23 -9.12
N GLY A 459 17.27 -2.18 -9.31
CA GLY A 459 17.13 -3.37 -8.47
C GLY A 459 18.10 -4.52 -8.77
N LEU A 460 18.82 -4.51 -9.90
CA LEU A 460 19.69 -5.65 -10.28
C LEU A 460 20.81 -5.97 -9.27
N PRO A 461 21.48 -5.00 -8.62
CA PRO A 461 22.43 -5.29 -7.54
C PRO A 461 21.80 -5.99 -6.34
N SER A 462 20.55 -5.65 -6.00
CA SER A 462 19.76 -6.33 -4.95
C SER A 462 19.41 -7.76 -5.39
N LEU A 463 18.83 -7.90 -6.59
CA LEU A 463 18.46 -9.19 -7.18
C LEU A 463 19.62 -10.18 -7.22
N ALA A 464 20.83 -9.73 -7.58
CA ALA A 464 22.01 -10.59 -7.61
C ALA A 464 22.37 -11.17 -6.24
N MET A 465 22.20 -10.41 -5.16
CA MET A 465 22.44 -10.89 -3.80
C MET A 465 21.29 -11.79 -3.32
N CYS A 466 20.04 -11.43 -3.61
CA CYS A 466 18.87 -12.25 -3.28
C CYS A 466 18.88 -13.61 -4.01
N LEU A 467 19.25 -13.65 -5.30
CA LEU A 467 19.49 -14.90 -6.04
C LEU A 467 20.66 -15.68 -5.45
N SER A 468 21.75 -15.00 -5.03
CA SER A 468 22.88 -15.68 -4.39
C SER A 468 22.45 -16.33 -3.06
N ALA A 469 21.71 -15.62 -2.19
CA ALA A 469 21.18 -16.17 -0.94
C ALA A 469 20.26 -17.38 -1.20
N THR A 470 19.25 -17.24 -2.07
CA THR A 470 18.26 -18.28 -2.37
C THR A 470 18.79 -19.47 -3.19
N LYS A 471 19.90 -19.31 -3.90
CA LYS A 471 20.62 -20.39 -4.60
C LYS A 471 21.46 -21.24 -3.66
N ASN A 472 22.07 -20.61 -2.66
CA ASN A 472 23.03 -21.24 -1.75
C ASN A 472 22.36 -21.76 -0.46
N GLY A 473 21.30 -21.12 0.03
CA GLY A 473 20.70 -21.39 1.35
C GLY A 473 21.36 -20.61 2.51
N ASP A 474 22.34 -19.75 2.21
CA ASP A 474 23.01 -18.82 3.13
C ASP A 474 23.63 -17.66 2.29
N PHE A 475 24.01 -16.57 2.95
CA PHE A 475 24.67 -15.44 2.31
C PHE A 475 25.92 -14.99 3.10
N SER A 476 27.08 -15.49 2.70
CA SER A 476 28.37 -15.05 3.24
C SER A 476 29.08 -14.02 2.33
N LYS A 477 30.22 -13.50 2.79
CA LYS A 477 31.11 -12.65 1.99
C LYS A 477 31.58 -13.33 0.69
N GLN A 478 31.63 -14.67 0.63
CA GLN A 478 31.95 -15.37 -0.62
C GLN A 478 30.81 -15.32 -1.64
N GLN A 479 29.55 -15.43 -1.19
CA GLN A 479 28.36 -15.22 -2.03
C GLN A 479 28.28 -13.77 -2.53
N GLN A 480 28.58 -12.78 -1.67
CA GLN A 480 28.68 -11.35 -2.03
C GLN A 480 29.73 -11.09 -3.11
N VAL A 481 30.94 -11.63 -2.96
CA VAL A 481 32.02 -11.54 -3.98
C VAL A 481 31.56 -12.17 -5.29
N THR A 482 31.02 -13.38 -5.24
CA THR A 482 30.58 -14.13 -6.44
C THR A 482 29.49 -13.40 -7.23
N ALA A 483 28.47 -12.86 -6.54
CA ALA A 483 27.42 -12.06 -7.15
C ALA A 483 27.94 -10.73 -7.73
N SER A 484 28.88 -10.07 -7.04
CA SER A 484 29.54 -8.85 -7.55
C SER A 484 30.36 -9.14 -8.82
N SER A 485 31.06 -10.28 -8.88
CA SER A 485 31.78 -10.71 -10.08
C SER A 485 30.84 -11.02 -11.24
N ALA A 486 29.67 -11.63 -10.99
CA ALA A 486 28.65 -11.86 -12.02
C ALA A 486 28.05 -10.55 -12.57
N LEU A 487 27.94 -9.51 -11.74
CA LEU A 487 27.58 -8.14 -12.14
C LEU A 487 28.73 -7.37 -12.85
N GLY A 488 29.89 -8.01 -13.03
CA GLY A 488 31.06 -7.41 -13.68
C GLY A 488 31.73 -6.28 -12.88
N CYS A 489 31.59 -6.29 -11.55
CA CYS A 489 32.15 -5.27 -10.67
C CYS A 489 33.67 -5.41 -10.47
N SER A 490 34.41 -4.30 -10.56
CA SER A 490 35.86 -4.25 -10.31
C SER A 490 36.24 -4.51 -8.84
N LEU A 491 35.32 -4.27 -7.91
CA LEU A 491 35.42 -4.60 -6.48
C LEU A 491 34.08 -5.20 -6.00
N PRO A 492 34.08 -6.01 -4.92
CA PRO A 492 32.83 -6.46 -4.29
C PRO A 492 31.96 -5.29 -3.83
N LEU A 493 30.65 -5.35 -4.05
CA LEU A 493 29.71 -4.30 -3.68
C LEU A 493 29.58 -4.19 -2.15
N GLU A 494 30.07 -3.10 -1.55
CA GLU A 494 29.78 -2.78 -0.14
C GLU A 494 28.35 -2.21 -0.02
N LEU A 495 27.39 -3.11 0.27
CA LEU A 495 26.02 -2.75 0.63
C LEU A 495 25.97 -2.34 2.12
N PRO A 496 25.20 -1.32 2.53
CA PRO A 496 25.14 -0.81 3.91
C PRO A 496 24.91 -1.87 5.00
N ALA A 497 24.07 -2.88 4.75
CA ALA A 497 23.85 -4.01 5.67
C ALA A 497 25.14 -4.74 6.08
N LEU A 498 26.14 -4.76 5.18
CA LEU A 498 27.37 -5.53 5.33
C LEU A 498 28.57 -4.65 5.73
N SER A 499 28.47 -3.33 5.56
CA SER A 499 29.54 -2.37 5.82
C SER A 499 29.31 -1.51 7.07
N GLY A 500 28.06 -1.37 7.54
CA GLY A 500 27.70 -0.48 8.65
C GLY A 500 27.88 1.01 8.33
N LYS A 501 27.87 1.38 7.05
CA LYS A 501 28.03 2.77 6.55
C LYS A 501 26.84 3.16 5.68
N ASP A 502 26.42 4.41 5.76
CA ASP A 502 25.37 4.98 4.90
C ASP A 502 25.81 5.14 3.42
N GLU A 503 27.12 5.09 3.15
CA GLU A 503 27.68 5.22 1.81
C GLU A 503 27.91 3.86 1.14
N TYR A 504 27.15 3.59 0.08
CA TYR A 504 27.40 2.51 -0.87
C TYR A 504 28.72 2.77 -1.63
N ILE A 505 29.80 2.03 -1.31
CA ILE A 505 31.00 2.00 -2.14
C ILE A 505 30.76 1.03 -3.30
N ILE A 506 30.31 1.60 -4.42
CA ILE A 506 30.02 0.87 -5.66
C ILE A 506 31.30 0.80 -6.48
N GLY A 507 31.92 -0.39 -6.58
CA GLY A 507 32.96 -0.65 -7.59
C GLY A 507 32.39 -0.57 -9.03
N ASP A 508 33.24 -0.41 -10.04
CA ASP A 508 32.80 -0.26 -11.43
C ASP A 508 32.17 -1.57 -11.96
N CYS A 509 30.84 -1.66 -11.90
CA CYS A 509 30.03 -2.78 -12.38
C CYS A 509 29.55 -2.55 -13.81
N ARG A 510 29.36 -3.65 -14.56
CA ARG A 510 29.09 -3.63 -16.01
C ARG A 510 27.97 -4.58 -16.42
N PHE A 511 26.94 -4.68 -15.58
CA PHE A 511 25.72 -5.42 -15.87
C PHE A 511 24.81 -4.64 -16.86
N PRO A 512 23.88 -5.30 -17.59
CA PRO A 512 22.94 -4.62 -18.47
C PRO A 512 22.15 -3.53 -17.73
N GLY A 513 22.22 -2.29 -18.21
CA GLY A 513 21.55 -1.15 -17.57
C GLY A 513 22.30 -0.52 -16.39
N SER A 514 23.56 -0.89 -16.13
CA SER A 514 24.39 -0.28 -15.09
C SER A 514 24.45 1.26 -15.19
N ASP A 515 24.47 1.81 -16.41
CA ASP A 515 24.39 3.25 -16.67
C ASP A 515 23.18 3.91 -15.97
N VAL A 516 22.01 3.28 -16.03
CA VAL A 516 20.77 3.76 -15.39
C VAL A 516 20.92 3.69 -13.87
N PHE A 517 21.43 2.58 -13.33
CA PHE A 517 21.70 2.46 -11.89
C PHE A 517 22.61 3.58 -11.38
N TYR A 518 23.72 3.87 -12.06
CA TYR A 518 24.63 4.97 -11.68
C TYR A 518 23.96 6.34 -11.82
N ALA A 519 23.26 6.62 -12.91
CA ALA A 519 22.60 7.91 -13.13
C ALA A 519 21.46 8.17 -12.12
N VAL A 520 20.68 7.14 -11.75
CA VAL A 520 19.63 7.24 -10.74
C VAL A 520 20.22 7.35 -9.32
N ARG A 521 21.34 6.67 -9.01
CA ARG A 521 22.11 6.89 -7.77
C ARG A 521 22.64 8.33 -7.68
N GLN A 522 23.13 8.90 -8.79
CA GLN A 522 23.52 10.31 -8.86
C GLN A 522 22.31 11.24 -8.64
N LEU A 523 21.16 10.93 -9.23
CA LEU A 523 19.93 11.72 -9.02
C LEU A 523 19.54 11.74 -7.55
N TRP A 524 19.51 10.58 -6.91
CA TRP A 524 19.24 10.47 -5.47
C TRP A 524 20.23 11.30 -4.65
N SER A 525 21.54 11.20 -4.92
CA SER A 525 22.55 12.04 -4.26
C SER A 525 22.27 13.54 -4.43
N LYS A 526 21.98 14.02 -5.65
CA LYS A 526 21.65 15.43 -5.90
C LYS A 526 20.34 15.84 -5.23
N VAL A 527 19.33 14.98 -5.19
CA VAL A 527 18.07 15.20 -4.46
C VAL A 527 18.34 15.34 -2.96
N THR A 528 18.98 14.35 -2.33
CA THR A 528 19.28 14.36 -0.90
C THR A 528 20.14 15.56 -0.50
N THR A 529 21.20 15.88 -1.27
CA THR A 529 22.02 17.08 -1.01
C THR A 529 21.20 18.36 -1.15
N THR A 530 20.39 18.51 -2.20
CA THR A 530 19.54 19.71 -2.40
C THR A 530 18.50 19.87 -1.29
N GLU A 531 17.88 18.77 -0.85
CA GLU A 531 16.91 18.75 0.24
C GLU A 531 17.55 18.96 1.62
N HIS A 532 18.88 18.89 1.74
CA HIS A 532 19.64 19.12 2.97
C HIS A 532 20.53 20.37 2.94
N ASP A 533 20.58 21.12 1.83
CA ASP A 533 21.43 22.31 1.72
C ASP A 533 20.84 23.51 2.48
N ASP A 534 21.45 23.86 3.62
CA ASP A 534 21.06 25.02 4.42
C ASP A 534 21.17 26.35 3.67
N ARG A 535 22.01 26.44 2.63
CA ARG A 535 22.13 27.62 1.75
C ARG A 535 20.87 27.82 0.90
N LEU A 536 20.05 26.78 0.73
CA LEU A 536 18.71 26.85 0.15
C LEU A 536 17.65 26.95 1.26
N LYS A 537 17.66 26.00 2.22
CA LYS A 537 16.62 25.85 3.25
C LYS A 537 16.45 27.11 4.11
N SER A 538 17.54 27.73 4.55
CA SER A 538 17.49 28.92 5.41
C SER A 538 16.94 30.15 4.67
N PRO A 539 17.46 30.57 3.49
CA PRO A 539 16.84 31.64 2.71
C PRO A 539 15.39 31.38 2.32
N ILE A 540 15.02 30.15 1.95
CA ILE A 540 13.62 29.82 1.59
C ILE A 540 12.69 29.98 2.79
N SER A 541 13.04 29.38 3.94
CA SER A 541 12.20 29.39 5.15
C SER A 541 12.17 30.74 5.89
N GLY A 542 13.25 31.53 5.87
CA GLY A 542 13.31 32.83 6.55
C GLY A 542 12.94 34.03 5.67
N TRP A 543 13.13 33.95 4.35
CA TRP A 543 13.07 35.12 3.45
C TRP A 543 12.25 34.91 2.16
N LEU A 544 11.84 33.69 1.80
CA LEU A 544 11.01 33.42 0.61
C LEU A 544 9.62 32.83 0.92
N THR A 545 9.16 32.86 2.17
CA THR A 545 7.83 32.29 2.49
C THR A 545 6.70 33.05 1.78
N ASN A 546 5.53 32.41 1.73
CA ASN A 546 4.29 33.02 1.25
C ASN A 546 3.93 34.35 1.97
N TYR A 547 4.50 34.67 3.14
CA TYR A 547 4.40 36.01 3.73
C TYR A 547 5.21 37.05 2.94
N GLN A 548 6.52 36.82 2.77
CA GLN A 548 7.46 37.72 2.09
C GLN A 548 7.02 37.97 0.64
N VAL A 549 6.69 36.90 -0.09
CA VAL A 549 6.23 36.96 -1.49
C VAL A 549 4.96 37.81 -1.62
N ARG A 550 3.89 37.51 -0.86
CA ARG A 550 2.61 38.25 -0.95
C ARG A 550 2.68 39.70 -0.44
N ARG A 551 3.75 40.09 0.27
CA ARG A 551 3.95 41.46 0.79
C ARG A 551 5.02 42.24 0.03
N GLY A 552 5.70 41.63 -0.95
CA GLY A 552 6.85 42.24 -1.63
C GLY A 552 7.98 42.63 -0.66
N PHE A 553 8.10 41.95 0.47
CA PHE A 553 8.99 42.33 1.58
C PHE A 553 9.98 41.20 1.86
N SER A 554 11.23 41.36 1.40
CA SER A 554 12.34 40.45 1.72
C SER A 554 13.69 41.18 1.68
N SER A 555 14.76 40.52 2.13
CA SER A 555 16.12 41.05 2.07
C SER A 555 16.77 40.72 0.73
N SER A 556 17.11 41.76 -0.05
CA SER A 556 17.72 41.62 -1.37
C SER A 556 19.01 40.78 -1.34
N TRP A 557 19.82 40.85 -0.27
CA TRP A 557 21.03 40.04 -0.11
C TRP A 557 20.74 38.54 -0.03
N HIS A 558 19.80 38.12 0.83
CA HIS A 558 19.43 36.70 0.96
C HIS A 558 18.82 36.15 -0.34
N MET A 559 17.99 36.95 -1.02
CA MET A 559 17.42 36.55 -2.32
C MET A 559 18.50 36.46 -3.41
N SER A 560 19.47 37.39 -3.43
CA SER A 560 20.58 37.37 -4.38
C SER A 560 21.54 36.19 -4.16
N SER A 561 21.70 35.73 -2.91
CA SER A 561 22.46 34.52 -2.63
C SER A 561 21.70 33.26 -3.03
N LEU A 562 20.42 33.16 -2.62
CA LEU A 562 19.55 32.05 -2.97
C LEU A 562 19.43 31.88 -4.50
N TYR A 563 19.29 32.97 -5.25
CA TYR A 563 19.21 32.94 -6.71
C TYR A 563 20.44 32.27 -7.37
N ARG A 564 21.65 32.60 -6.90
CA ARG A 564 22.89 32.00 -7.43
C ARG A 564 22.98 30.50 -7.13
N GLU A 565 22.68 30.10 -5.90
CA GLU A 565 22.73 28.69 -5.49
C GLU A 565 21.66 27.86 -6.24
N LEU A 566 20.43 28.38 -6.38
CA LEU A 566 19.37 27.74 -7.16
C LEU A 566 19.74 27.60 -8.63
N ALA A 567 20.31 28.63 -9.27
CA ALA A 567 20.72 28.56 -10.67
C ALA A 567 21.75 27.45 -10.93
N VAL A 568 22.72 27.29 -10.02
CA VAL A 568 23.73 26.21 -10.06
C VAL A 568 23.09 24.84 -9.82
N VAL A 569 22.16 24.71 -8.88
CA VAL A 569 21.46 23.44 -8.62
C VAL A 569 20.55 23.04 -9.78
N ILE A 570 19.81 23.99 -10.37
CA ILE A 570 18.96 23.78 -11.55
C ILE A 570 19.81 23.30 -12.73
N SER A 571 20.97 23.93 -13.02
CA SER A 571 21.82 23.48 -14.13
C SER A 571 22.38 22.06 -13.94
N HIS A 572 22.66 21.64 -12.69
CA HIS A 572 23.06 20.26 -12.40
C HIS A 572 21.91 19.26 -12.67
N PHE A 573 20.68 19.57 -12.26
CA PHE A 573 19.52 18.72 -12.57
C PHE A 573 19.23 18.67 -14.07
N GLN A 574 19.38 19.79 -14.79
CA GLN A 574 19.22 19.86 -16.24
C GLN A 574 20.30 19.06 -17.00
N SER A 575 21.56 19.01 -16.52
CA SER A 575 22.59 18.13 -17.08
C SER A 575 22.21 16.66 -16.90
N LEU A 576 21.92 16.26 -15.66
CA LEU A 576 21.63 14.87 -15.30
C LEU A 576 20.33 14.34 -15.96
N LEU A 577 19.34 15.20 -16.20
CA LEU A 577 18.14 14.91 -16.98
C LEU A 577 18.48 14.39 -18.40
N ASN A 578 19.41 15.04 -19.09
CA ASN A 578 19.81 14.66 -20.44
C ASN A 578 20.55 13.31 -20.46
N GLU A 579 21.43 13.09 -19.48
CA GLU A 579 22.15 11.82 -19.30
C GLU A 579 21.18 10.67 -18.97
N LEU A 580 20.31 10.84 -17.96
CA LEU A 580 19.27 9.88 -17.59
C LEU A 580 18.42 9.50 -18.79
N LYS A 581 17.96 10.47 -19.59
CA LYS A 581 17.16 10.21 -20.79
C LYS A 581 17.92 9.34 -21.80
N GLY A 582 19.19 9.64 -22.03
CA GLY A 582 20.06 8.85 -22.92
C GLY A 582 20.32 7.41 -22.45
N TYR A 583 20.35 7.17 -21.14
CA TYR A 583 20.53 5.83 -20.56
C TYR A 583 19.21 5.04 -20.47
N LEU A 584 18.12 5.68 -20.06
CA LEU A 584 16.80 5.06 -19.93
C LEU A 584 16.26 4.57 -21.29
N LEU A 585 16.50 5.30 -22.38
CA LEU A 585 16.13 4.89 -23.75
C LEU A 585 16.91 3.66 -24.27
N LYS A 586 17.92 3.15 -23.54
CA LYS A 586 18.57 1.86 -23.83
C LYS A 586 17.81 0.67 -23.21
N VAL A 587 16.92 0.94 -22.25
CA VAL A 587 16.24 -0.07 -21.42
C VAL A 587 14.73 -0.07 -21.64
N TYR A 588 14.14 1.11 -21.85
CA TYR A 588 12.69 1.34 -21.86
C TYR A 588 12.25 2.10 -23.12
N ASP A 589 10.96 1.99 -23.47
CA ASP A 589 10.37 2.83 -24.51
C ASP A 589 10.16 4.27 -24.03
N ARG A 590 9.97 5.18 -25.00
CA ARG A 590 9.92 6.62 -24.74
C ARG A 590 8.81 7.04 -23.77
N ASN A 591 7.65 6.37 -23.74
CA ASN A 591 6.55 6.73 -22.85
C ASN A 591 6.93 6.49 -21.39
N THR A 592 7.51 5.33 -21.08
CA THR A 592 8.06 5.00 -19.76
C THR A 592 9.20 5.96 -19.37
N VAL A 593 10.08 6.32 -20.32
CA VAL A 593 11.15 7.29 -20.06
C VAL A 593 10.58 8.68 -19.73
N ASP A 594 9.61 9.15 -20.51
CA ASP A 594 9.01 10.47 -20.32
C ASP A 594 8.15 10.50 -19.02
N GLU A 595 7.40 9.44 -18.65
CA GLU A 595 6.70 9.30 -17.35
C GLU A 595 7.68 9.35 -16.16
N TRP A 596 8.73 8.53 -16.19
CA TRP A 596 9.66 8.42 -15.06
C TRP A 596 10.47 9.72 -14.87
N LEU A 597 10.85 10.39 -15.96
CA LEU A 597 11.51 11.69 -15.90
C LEU A 597 10.55 12.81 -15.46
N GLU A 598 9.28 12.79 -15.86
CA GLU A 598 8.30 13.80 -15.43
C GLU A 598 8.11 13.76 -13.91
N THR A 599 7.83 12.56 -13.39
CA THR A 599 7.60 12.30 -11.97
C THR A 599 8.84 12.62 -11.13
N ASN A 600 10.01 12.06 -11.47
CA ASN A 600 11.20 12.11 -10.61
C ASN A 600 12.12 13.32 -10.83
N VAL A 601 12.14 13.93 -12.04
CA VAL A 601 13.13 14.96 -12.41
C VAL A 601 12.49 16.29 -12.79
N HIS A 602 11.61 16.34 -13.79
CA HIS A 602 10.98 17.59 -14.23
C HIS A 602 10.15 18.23 -13.12
N SER A 603 9.41 17.42 -12.34
CA SER A 603 8.64 17.91 -11.19
C SER A 603 9.51 18.58 -10.11
N ARG A 604 10.82 18.31 -10.07
CA ARG A 604 11.79 18.93 -9.14
C ARG A 604 12.41 20.18 -9.74
N ILE A 605 12.80 20.15 -11.02
CA ILE A 605 13.30 21.32 -11.76
C ILE A 605 12.26 22.45 -11.72
N ALA A 606 11.00 22.17 -12.07
CA ALA A 606 9.93 23.18 -12.09
C ALA A 606 9.67 23.81 -10.70
N LYS A 607 9.82 23.04 -9.61
CA LYS A 607 9.73 23.57 -8.23
C LYS A 607 10.89 24.51 -7.91
N LEU A 608 12.12 24.17 -8.32
CA LEU A 608 13.29 25.02 -8.13
C LEU A 608 13.21 26.30 -8.98
N GLU A 609 12.70 26.23 -10.21
CA GLU A 609 12.50 27.37 -11.11
C GLU A 609 11.40 28.33 -10.60
N ASP A 610 10.30 27.82 -10.03
CA ASP A 610 9.28 28.62 -9.32
C ASP A 610 9.87 29.36 -8.10
N ILE A 611 10.73 28.70 -7.31
CA ILE A 611 11.45 29.32 -6.19
C ILE A 611 12.44 30.39 -6.71
N LEU A 612 13.16 30.10 -7.80
CA LEU A 612 14.09 31.04 -8.46
C LEU A 612 13.36 32.31 -8.92
N GLY A 613 12.24 32.17 -9.62
CA GLY A 613 11.42 33.29 -10.10
C GLY A 613 10.83 34.13 -8.95
N LYS A 614 10.42 33.49 -7.85
CA LYS A 614 9.99 34.19 -6.62
C LYS A 614 11.13 34.99 -5.98
N ALA A 615 12.35 34.44 -5.95
CA ALA A 615 13.52 35.16 -5.44
C ALA A 615 13.86 36.35 -6.33
N GLU A 616 13.87 36.17 -7.65
CA GLU A 616 14.15 37.22 -8.63
C GLU A 616 13.12 38.36 -8.58
N ALA A 617 11.83 38.04 -8.45
CA ALA A 617 10.75 39.03 -8.28
C ALA A 617 10.87 39.87 -6.99
N LEU A 618 11.49 39.31 -5.93
CA LEU A 618 11.80 40.02 -4.69
C LEU A 618 13.13 40.78 -4.76
N MET A 619 14.13 40.29 -5.51
CA MET A 619 15.38 41.03 -5.79
C MET A 619 15.10 42.34 -6.56
N LYS A 620 14.11 42.34 -7.45
CA LYS A 620 13.65 43.52 -8.21
C LYS A 620 12.98 44.61 -7.35
N LYS A 621 12.84 44.43 -6.03
CA LYS A 621 12.30 45.45 -5.11
C LYS A 621 13.41 46.37 -4.58
N THR A 622 13.31 47.66 -4.92
CA THR A 622 14.19 48.75 -4.46
C THR A 622 13.60 49.56 -3.30
N THR A 623 12.34 49.33 -2.94
CA THR A 623 11.62 50.03 -1.86
C THR A 623 10.79 49.04 -1.05
N TRP A 624 10.62 49.31 0.25
CA TRP A 624 9.95 48.41 1.19
C TRP A 624 8.88 49.15 2.02
N PRO A 625 7.69 48.56 2.22
CA PRO A 625 6.66 49.14 3.09
C PRO A 625 7.08 49.17 4.57
N ARG A 626 6.70 50.25 5.26
CA ARG A 626 6.88 50.41 6.72
C ARG A 626 6.05 49.34 7.47
N ARG A 627 6.60 48.79 8.55
CA ARG A 627 5.87 47.87 9.46
C ARG A 627 4.93 48.63 10.41
N PRO A 628 3.80 48.05 10.85
CA PRO A 628 3.31 46.70 10.53
C PRO A 628 2.80 46.60 9.08
N LEU A 629 3.08 45.46 8.44
CA LEU A 629 2.61 45.23 7.08
C LEU A 629 1.11 44.85 7.13
N GLY A 630 0.26 45.71 6.56
CA GLY A 630 -1.20 45.54 6.49
C GLY A 630 -1.66 44.23 5.82
N PRO A 631 -2.98 43.95 5.74
CA PRO A 631 -3.51 42.69 5.20
C PRO A 631 -2.92 42.36 3.82
N PRO A 632 -2.78 41.06 3.47
CA PRO A 632 -2.24 40.70 2.16
C PRO A 632 -3.14 41.29 1.05
N PRO A 633 -2.57 41.77 -0.07
CA PRO A 633 -3.37 42.22 -1.19
C PRO A 633 -4.24 41.05 -1.65
N MET A 634 -5.55 41.24 -1.63
CA MET A 634 -6.48 40.26 -2.17
C MET A 634 -6.31 40.27 -3.68
N LYS A 635 -5.76 39.20 -4.26
CA LYS A 635 -5.91 38.93 -5.70
C LYS A 635 -7.41 38.99 -6.02
N SER A 636 -7.82 39.79 -6.98
CA SER A 636 -9.20 39.73 -7.43
C SER A 636 -9.37 38.44 -8.24
N ARG A 637 -10.52 37.77 -8.10
CA ARG A 637 -10.77 36.50 -8.81
C ARG A 637 -10.83 36.70 -10.34
N SER A 638 -10.98 37.95 -10.78
CA SER A 638 -10.90 38.42 -12.15
C SER A 638 -9.48 38.38 -12.74
N ASP A 639 -8.43 38.59 -11.96
CA ASP A 639 -7.05 38.75 -12.48
C ASP A 639 -6.53 37.45 -13.13
N GLU A 640 -6.81 36.30 -12.50
CA GLU A 640 -6.39 34.97 -12.98
C GLU A 640 -7.22 34.46 -14.18
N VAL A 641 -8.40 35.04 -14.40
CA VAL A 641 -9.21 34.78 -15.61
C VAL A 641 -8.79 35.72 -16.74
N GLY A 642 -8.53 37.00 -16.44
CA GLY A 642 -8.10 38.01 -17.41
C GLY A 642 -6.79 37.66 -18.09
N GLN A 643 -5.76 37.23 -17.33
CA GLN A 643 -4.47 36.85 -17.93
C GLN A 643 -4.56 35.60 -18.83
N LYS A 644 -5.41 34.63 -18.49
CA LYS A 644 -5.63 33.43 -19.32
C LYS A 644 -6.42 33.70 -20.61
N LEU A 645 -6.99 34.89 -20.77
CA LEU A 645 -7.68 35.33 -21.99
C LEU A 645 -6.84 36.30 -22.84
N GLN A 646 -5.58 36.54 -22.48
CA GLN A 646 -4.67 37.46 -23.21
C GLN A 646 -3.35 36.83 -23.68
N SER A 647 -3.07 35.56 -23.33
CA SER A 647 -1.99 34.78 -23.96
C SER A 647 -2.43 34.30 -25.35
N SER A 648 -1.71 34.70 -26.40
CA SER A 648 -2.05 34.45 -27.81
C SER A 648 -1.88 33.00 -28.28
N ASP A 649 -1.25 32.14 -27.48
CA ASP A 649 -0.83 30.80 -27.88
C ASP A 649 -1.85 29.71 -27.51
N PHE A 650 -3.09 29.87 -27.99
CA PHE A 650 -4.11 28.82 -27.95
C PHE A 650 -4.50 28.43 -29.38
N SER A 651 -3.97 27.29 -29.85
CA SER A 651 -4.25 26.74 -31.18
C SER A 651 -5.30 25.63 -31.11
N PRO A 652 -6.54 25.85 -31.60
CA PRO A 652 -7.60 24.86 -31.53
C PRO A 652 -7.57 23.90 -32.72
N ALA A 653 -6.92 22.75 -32.56
CA ALA A 653 -7.46 21.52 -33.15
C ALA A 653 -8.63 21.05 -32.26
N THR A 654 -9.80 20.65 -32.76
CA THR A 654 -10.17 20.30 -34.15
C THR A 654 -11.58 20.83 -34.49
N GLN A 655 -12.01 20.68 -35.75
CA GLN A 655 -13.24 21.27 -36.33
C GLN A 655 -14.55 20.79 -35.67
N GLY A 656 -15.64 21.56 -35.83
CA GLY A 656 -16.97 21.14 -35.36
C GLY A 656 -18.21 21.96 -35.78
N VAL A 657 -18.09 23.23 -36.17
CA VAL A 657 -19.25 24.04 -36.64
C VAL A 657 -18.84 24.94 -37.81
N GLU A 658 -19.60 24.88 -38.90
CA GLU A 658 -19.48 25.76 -40.06
C GLU A 658 -20.37 27.01 -39.86
N VAL A 659 -19.83 28.22 -40.08
CA VAL A 659 -20.58 29.48 -39.93
C VAL A 659 -20.42 30.30 -41.21
N VAL A 660 -21.49 30.35 -42.00
CA VAL A 660 -21.55 31.16 -43.24
C VAL A 660 -21.67 32.65 -42.87
N PRO A 661 -20.79 33.53 -43.38
CA PRO A 661 -20.85 34.97 -43.07
C PRO A 661 -21.95 35.66 -43.90
N ILE A 662 -23.02 36.08 -43.25
CA ILE A 662 -23.99 37.01 -43.85
C ILE A 662 -23.46 38.44 -43.70
N GLN A 663 -23.12 39.09 -44.81
CA GLN A 663 -22.83 40.53 -44.82
C GLN A 663 -24.13 41.33 -44.71
N GLY A 664 -24.17 42.31 -43.81
CA GLY A 664 -25.29 43.25 -43.69
C GLY A 664 -24.97 44.40 -42.74
N GLN A 665 -24.86 45.62 -43.28
CA GLN A 665 -24.90 46.84 -42.48
C GLN A 665 -26.35 47.14 -42.09
N VAL A 666 -26.59 47.51 -40.84
CA VAL A 666 -27.78 48.27 -40.44
C VAL A 666 -27.35 49.31 -39.40
N ASP A 667 -27.72 50.56 -39.64
CA ASP A 667 -27.39 51.69 -38.77
C ASP A 667 -28.28 51.78 -37.52
N SER A 668 -27.99 52.77 -36.68
CA SER A 668 -28.67 53.08 -35.42
C SER A 668 -30.20 53.17 -35.50
N ILE A 669 -30.89 52.66 -34.47
CA ILE A 669 -32.21 53.15 -34.03
C ILE A 669 -32.22 53.26 -32.49
N GLN A 670 -32.91 54.28 -31.98
CA GLN A 670 -33.10 54.53 -30.55
C GLN A 670 -34.52 54.13 -30.10
N ASN A 671 -34.66 53.90 -28.79
CA ASN A 671 -35.89 54.03 -27.99
C ASN A 671 -36.99 52.95 -28.08
N LEU A 672 -37.40 52.51 -26.87
CA LEU A 672 -38.72 51.99 -26.45
C LEU A 672 -39.15 50.58 -26.94
N PRO A 673 -40.04 49.88 -26.19
CA PRO A 673 -40.22 49.87 -24.73
C PRO A 673 -40.28 48.45 -24.12
N ILE A 674 -40.09 48.33 -22.80
CA ILE A 674 -40.35 47.07 -22.08
C ILE A 674 -41.87 46.87 -21.92
N HIS A 675 -42.43 45.90 -22.65
CA HIS A 675 -43.78 45.41 -22.44
C HIS A 675 -43.87 43.88 -22.55
N LEU A 676 -43.68 43.20 -21.42
CA LEU A 676 -44.25 41.87 -21.19
C LEU A 676 -45.14 41.92 -19.94
N ARG A 677 -46.45 41.82 -20.15
CA ARG A 677 -47.43 41.65 -19.07
C ARG A 677 -47.31 40.25 -18.50
N ALA A 678 -47.23 40.12 -17.18
CA ALA A 678 -47.58 38.86 -16.54
C ALA A 678 -49.08 38.62 -16.72
N ASN A 679 -49.46 37.46 -17.27
CA ASN A 679 -50.85 37.04 -17.40
C ASN A 679 -51.10 35.95 -16.35
N ILE A 680 -51.85 36.29 -15.29
CA ILE A 680 -52.16 35.40 -14.17
C ILE A 680 -53.67 35.18 -14.11
N PRO A 681 -54.18 33.96 -14.39
CA PRO A 681 -55.40 33.45 -13.77
C PRO A 681 -55.04 33.10 -12.31
N GLY A 682 -55.57 33.78 -11.30
CA GLY A 682 -56.92 33.56 -10.75
C GLY A 682 -56.86 32.40 -9.74
N ASN A 683 -56.95 32.58 -8.42
CA ASN A 683 -57.49 33.68 -7.61
C ASN A 683 -56.66 33.93 -6.33
N GLY A 684 -56.74 35.14 -5.72
CA GLY A 684 -56.34 35.35 -4.31
C GLY A 684 -55.49 36.59 -4.01
N ASN A 685 -56.09 37.78 -4.06
CA ASN A 685 -55.63 39.10 -3.57
C ASN A 685 -54.26 39.22 -2.84
N ILE A 686 -53.34 40.01 -3.41
CA ILE A 686 -52.26 40.70 -2.68
C ILE A 686 -52.18 42.16 -3.21
N PRO A 687 -52.14 43.20 -2.34
CA PRO A 687 -51.99 44.60 -2.75
C PRO A 687 -50.53 44.99 -3.06
N VAL A 688 -50.36 46.04 -3.86
CA VAL A 688 -49.06 46.52 -4.39
C VAL A 688 -48.52 47.70 -3.59
N ILE A 689 -47.21 47.74 -3.33
CA ILE A 689 -46.43 48.99 -3.20
C ILE A 689 -45.16 48.86 -4.05
N ASN A 690 -44.74 49.95 -4.68
CA ASN A 690 -43.69 50.03 -5.68
C ASN A 690 -42.77 51.22 -5.33
N SER A 691 -41.45 51.11 -5.52
CA SER A 691 -40.56 52.28 -5.58
C SER A 691 -39.26 51.99 -6.35
N GLN A 692 -38.80 52.98 -7.10
CA GLN A 692 -37.52 52.99 -7.81
C GLN A 692 -36.48 53.78 -7.00
N VAL A 693 -35.20 53.62 -7.32
CA VAL A 693 -34.13 54.54 -6.90
C VAL A 693 -33.32 54.96 -8.13
N GLN A 694 -33.23 56.27 -8.36
CA GLN A 694 -32.31 56.88 -9.31
C GLN A 694 -30.97 57.19 -8.60
N GLY A 695 -29.86 57.20 -9.35
CA GLY A 695 -28.55 57.61 -8.82
C GLY A 695 -28.30 59.11 -8.94
N VAL A 696 -27.53 59.68 -8.01
CA VAL A 696 -27.00 61.06 -8.09
C VAL A 696 -25.57 61.08 -7.54
N ASN A 697 -24.69 61.90 -8.12
CA ASN A 697 -23.33 62.13 -7.63
C ASN A 697 -23.31 63.03 -6.39
N GLY A 698 -22.33 62.84 -5.49
CA GLY A 698 -22.09 63.79 -4.40
C GLY A 698 -20.83 63.47 -3.60
N ALA A 699 -19.89 64.42 -3.53
CA ALA A 699 -18.74 64.37 -2.64
C ALA A 699 -18.92 65.43 -1.54
N VAL A 700 -18.75 65.05 -0.27
CA VAL A 700 -18.76 65.95 0.90
C VAL A 700 -17.66 65.54 1.86
N THR A 701 -17.02 66.53 2.49
CA THR A 701 -15.80 66.40 3.31
C THR A 701 -16.08 66.49 4.82
N HIS A 702 -15.19 65.88 5.63
CA HIS A 702 -14.86 66.17 7.04
C HIS A 702 -15.99 66.62 8.02
N GLY A 703 -16.24 65.82 9.06
CA GLY A 703 -17.04 66.23 10.22
C GLY A 703 -16.77 65.37 11.48
N SER A 704 -16.50 66.05 12.59
CA SER A 704 -16.17 65.57 13.94
C SER A 704 -17.04 64.47 14.58
N GLU A 705 -16.37 63.64 15.38
CA GLU A 705 -16.75 62.98 16.65
C GLU A 705 -18.24 62.85 17.08
N GLY A 706 -18.62 61.63 17.48
CA GLY A 706 -19.82 61.35 18.27
C GLY A 706 -19.73 59.99 18.99
N TYR A 707 -19.60 60.01 20.32
CA TYR A 707 -19.57 58.79 21.14
C TYR A 707 -20.97 58.16 21.28
N TRP A 708 -21.10 56.86 20.98
CA TRP A 708 -22.16 56.01 21.53
C TRP A 708 -21.60 54.64 21.91
N GLN A 709 -22.02 54.12 23.06
CA GLN A 709 -21.55 52.86 23.63
C GLN A 709 -22.48 51.68 23.32
N GLY A 710 -21.92 50.48 23.25
CA GLY A 710 -22.55 49.27 23.79
C GLY A 710 -23.84 48.76 23.13
N GLY A 711 -23.72 48.15 21.95
CA GLY A 711 -24.77 47.29 21.39
C GLY A 711 -24.24 46.43 20.23
N LYS A 712 -24.24 45.10 20.37
CA LYS A 712 -23.86 44.21 19.26
C LYS A 712 -25.07 43.89 18.39
N LEU A 713 -24.88 43.95 17.07
CA LEU A 713 -25.88 43.58 16.06
C LEU A 713 -26.14 42.04 15.99
N SER A 714 -25.79 41.28 17.03
CA SER A 714 -26.06 39.84 17.16
C SER A 714 -27.47 39.54 17.69
N ASP A 715 -28.08 40.49 18.40
CA ASP A 715 -29.17 40.18 19.33
C ASP A 715 -30.56 40.42 18.71
N VAL A 716 -30.62 41.05 17.54
CA VAL A 716 -31.86 41.39 16.81
C VAL A 716 -32.33 40.25 15.89
N LEU A 717 -31.47 39.31 15.51
CA LEU A 717 -31.78 38.21 14.58
C LEU A 717 -32.10 36.87 15.27
N ARG A 718 -32.58 36.91 16.52
CA ARG A 718 -32.89 35.70 17.33
C ARG A 718 -34.38 35.47 17.66
N GLN A 719 -35.29 36.20 17.01
CA GLN A 719 -36.73 36.01 17.18
C GLN A 719 -37.49 36.00 15.83
N SER A 720 -37.48 34.85 15.15
CA SER A 720 -38.57 34.38 14.27
C SER A 720 -38.32 32.92 13.86
N PHE A 721 -39.40 32.14 13.70
CA PHE A 721 -39.44 30.77 13.18
C PHE A 721 -38.63 29.68 13.92
N THR A 722 -39.16 29.22 15.05
CA THR A 722 -39.23 27.78 15.33
C THR A 722 -40.50 27.19 14.69
N PRO A 723 -40.45 25.94 14.22
CA PRO A 723 -41.42 24.95 14.70
C PRO A 723 -40.74 23.75 15.39
N THR A 724 -41.40 23.17 16.40
CA THR A 724 -40.88 22.05 17.20
C THR A 724 -41.48 20.69 16.81
N VAL A 725 -40.64 19.69 16.57
CA VAL A 725 -40.99 18.25 16.64
C VAL A 725 -39.82 17.49 17.32
N PRO A 726 -40.04 16.56 18.27
CA PRO A 726 -38.99 16.13 19.20
C PRO A 726 -38.30 14.79 18.88
N SER A 727 -36.99 14.76 19.15
CA SER A 727 -36.17 13.64 19.66
C SER A 727 -36.46 12.19 19.22
N LYS A 728 -35.61 11.66 18.31
CA LYS A 728 -34.77 10.47 18.56
C LYS A 728 -33.91 10.10 17.34
N LEU A 729 -32.59 10.29 17.45
CA LEU A 729 -31.55 9.39 16.93
C LEU A 729 -30.18 9.93 17.41
N ARG A 730 -29.24 9.02 17.74
CA ARG A 730 -27.88 9.40 18.10
C ARG A 730 -27.00 9.32 16.86
N TYR A 731 -26.09 10.29 16.68
CA TYR A 731 -24.86 10.03 15.94
C TYR A 731 -24.08 8.96 16.69
N ILE A 732 -23.65 7.92 15.98
CA ILE A 732 -22.59 7.02 16.41
C ILE A 732 -21.45 7.20 15.41
N GLN A 733 -20.25 7.49 15.93
CA GLN A 733 -19.04 7.58 15.10
C GLN A 733 -18.66 6.17 14.63
N SER A 734 -18.23 6.04 13.37
CA SER A 734 -17.72 4.79 12.81
C SER A 734 -16.32 4.47 13.37
N GLY A 735 -16.26 4.06 14.63
CA GLY A 735 -15.10 3.41 15.23
C GLY A 735 -15.14 1.90 14.98
N ASN A 736 -13.97 1.29 14.80
CA ASN A 736 -13.85 -0.17 14.61
C ASN A 736 -14.40 -0.92 15.82
N ALA A 737 -15.34 -1.83 15.57
CA ALA A 737 -15.97 -2.65 16.62
C ALA A 737 -16.09 -4.12 16.18
N TYR A 738 -15.06 -4.91 16.51
CA TYR A 738 -15.23 -6.36 16.66
C TYR A 738 -16.26 -6.62 17.78
N ALA A 739 -17.19 -7.54 17.55
CA ALA A 739 -18.23 -7.90 18.51
C ALA A 739 -18.43 -9.42 18.60
N ASP A 740 -17.53 -10.09 19.32
CA ASP A 740 -17.66 -11.50 19.70
C ASP A 740 -18.90 -11.72 20.57
N VAL A 741 -19.87 -12.50 20.10
CA VAL A 741 -21.00 -12.97 20.91
C VAL A 741 -20.60 -14.25 21.65
N LYS A 742 -20.08 -14.10 22.87
CA LYS A 742 -19.79 -15.26 23.74
C LYS A 742 -21.02 -15.72 24.51
N HIS A 743 -21.35 -17.00 24.37
CA HIS A 743 -22.29 -17.68 25.26
C HIS A 743 -21.82 -17.61 26.72
N GLY A 744 -22.70 -17.16 27.61
CA GLY A 744 -22.58 -17.36 29.06
C GLY A 744 -23.47 -18.51 29.49
N LEU A 745 -22.88 -19.63 29.91
CA LEU A 745 -23.62 -20.67 30.64
C LEU A 745 -23.67 -20.30 32.13
N GLY A 746 -24.86 -20.39 32.72
CA GLY A 746 -25.09 -20.29 34.16
C GLY A 746 -26.07 -21.36 34.58
N GLN A 747 -25.69 -22.18 35.55
CA GLN A 747 -26.55 -23.18 36.18
C GLN A 747 -27.59 -22.43 37.06
N ASN A 748 -28.81 -22.92 37.32
CA ASN A 748 -29.09 -24.23 37.92
C ASN A 748 -30.60 -24.60 37.85
N ASP A 749 -30.92 -25.78 38.38
CA ASP A 749 -32.12 -26.10 39.17
C ASP A 749 -33.47 -26.56 38.55
N TYR A 750 -33.95 -27.68 39.14
CA TYR A 750 -35.31 -28.25 39.26
C TYR A 750 -36.08 -28.87 38.04
N ILE A 751 -35.90 -30.20 37.93
CA ILE A 751 -36.93 -31.25 38.17
C ILE A 751 -38.03 -31.59 37.11
N GLN A 752 -38.01 -32.89 36.76
CA GLN A 752 -39.11 -33.84 36.44
C GLN A 752 -39.68 -34.09 35.01
N ASN A 753 -39.83 -35.41 34.79
CA ASN A 753 -40.87 -36.15 34.06
C ASN A 753 -40.77 -36.44 32.54
N PHE A 754 -40.67 -37.74 32.26
CA PHE A 754 -41.34 -38.56 31.22
C PHE A 754 -41.55 -37.97 29.80
N GLN A 755 -41.24 -38.68 28.71
CA GLN A 755 -41.61 -40.09 28.49
C GLN A 755 -40.74 -40.80 27.43
N GLN A 756 -40.65 -42.13 27.50
CA GLN A 756 -40.16 -43.03 26.44
C GLN A 756 -41.36 -43.56 25.61
N PRO A 757 -41.20 -43.97 24.33
CA PRO A 757 -40.82 -45.38 24.07
C PRO A 757 -39.95 -45.69 22.82
N GLN A 758 -39.05 -46.67 22.99
CA GLN A 758 -38.79 -47.87 22.13
C GLN A 758 -38.68 -47.72 20.59
N GLN A 759 -37.53 -48.03 19.97
CA GLN A 759 -36.94 -49.36 19.62
C GLN A 759 -37.58 -50.08 18.42
N VAL A 760 -36.74 -50.59 17.48
CA VAL A 760 -36.60 -52.01 17.07
C VAL A 760 -35.58 -52.18 15.91
N VAL A 761 -34.65 -53.16 16.04
CA VAL A 761 -33.92 -54.05 15.06
C VAL A 761 -33.77 -53.60 13.57
N GLY A 762 -32.68 -53.81 12.82
CA GLY A 762 -31.39 -54.56 12.95
C GLY A 762 -30.52 -54.29 11.70
N SER A 763 -29.43 -54.99 11.33
CA SER A 763 -28.81 -56.25 11.78
C SER A 763 -27.27 -56.28 11.52
N GLN A 764 -26.59 -57.37 11.90
CA GLN A 764 -25.12 -57.55 11.95
C GLN A 764 -24.42 -57.73 10.58
N TYR A 765 -23.08 -57.50 10.53
CA TYR A 765 -22.09 -58.60 10.42
C TYR A 765 -20.68 -58.17 10.90
N GLU A 766 -19.79 -59.13 11.18
CA GLU A 766 -18.55 -58.96 11.99
C GLU A 766 -17.22 -59.26 11.25
N GLY A 767 -16.09 -58.88 11.87
CA GLY A 767 -14.71 -59.23 11.49
C GLY A 767 -13.73 -58.06 11.77
N GLN A 768 -13.10 -57.87 12.94
CA GLN A 768 -12.20 -58.74 13.72
C GLN A 768 -10.95 -59.24 12.93
N SER A 769 -9.70 -59.11 13.43
CA SER A 769 -9.19 -58.47 14.66
C SER A 769 -7.65 -58.29 14.68
N ALA A 770 -7.16 -57.44 15.62
CA ALA A 770 -5.90 -57.59 16.41
C ALA A 770 -4.49 -57.57 15.74
N SER A 771 -3.35 -57.31 16.42
CA SER A 771 -3.02 -56.50 17.63
C SER A 771 -1.49 -56.46 17.90
N ARG A 772 -1.04 -55.65 18.89
CA ARG A 772 0.34 -55.51 19.50
C ARG A 772 1.33 -54.65 18.68
N ARG A 773 2.21 -53.77 19.21
CA ARG A 773 2.86 -53.42 20.52
C ARG A 773 4.37 -53.77 20.65
N TRP A 774 5.18 -52.71 20.46
CA TRP A 774 6.29 -52.22 21.32
C TRP A 774 7.72 -52.83 21.31
N ASN A 775 8.68 -51.88 21.18
CA ASN A 775 10.03 -51.76 21.78
C ASN A 775 11.30 -52.43 21.20
N ASN A 776 12.16 -51.54 20.65
CA ASN A 776 13.58 -51.27 20.97
C ASN A 776 14.56 -52.41 21.31
N ALA A 777 15.64 -52.53 20.52
CA ALA A 777 17.02 -52.73 20.97
C ALA A 777 18.06 -52.30 19.90
N VAL A 778 19.28 -51.97 20.31
CA VAL A 778 20.43 -51.58 19.46
C VAL A 778 21.61 -52.54 19.73
N PRO A 779 22.47 -52.81 18.73
CA PRO A 779 23.91 -52.92 18.98
C PRO A 779 24.76 -52.07 18.02
N GLN A 780 26.05 -51.89 18.35
CA GLN A 780 27.00 -50.99 17.69
C GLN A 780 28.13 -51.72 16.91
N ASN A 781 28.80 -50.94 16.05
CA ASN A 781 30.22 -51.02 15.63
C ASN A 781 30.72 -52.17 14.72
N GLY A 782 31.63 -51.79 13.80
CA GLY A 782 32.37 -52.70 12.92
C GLY A 782 33.20 -51.98 11.84
N ASP A 783 34.39 -51.48 12.18
CA ASP A 783 35.36 -50.90 11.22
C ASP A 783 35.92 -51.92 10.22
N ASN A 784 36.22 -51.50 8.97
CA ASN A 784 37.60 -51.37 8.42
C ASN A 784 37.71 -51.26 6.87
N ARG A 785 38.55 -50.31 6.40
CA ARG A 785 39.51 -50.35 5.24
C ARG A 785 39.04 -50.28 3.76
N PHE A 786 39.48 -49.17 3.13
CA PHE A 786 40.07 -48.94 1.78
C PHE A 786 40.83 -50.10 1.06
N PRO A 787 41.32 -49.99 -0.22
CA PRO A 787 41.14 -48.97 -1.30
C PRO A 787 40.95 -49.54 -2.76
N PHE A 788 41.10 -48.67 -3.79
CA PHE A 788 41.47 -48.88 -5.24
C PHE A 788 40.43 -48.78 -6.40
N GLN A 789 40.41 -47.59 -7.03
CA GLN A 789 40.74 -47.24 -8.45
C GLN A 789 40.17 -47.96 -9.71
N GLN A 790 40.21 -47.17 -10.81
CA GLN A 790 40.01 -47.46 -12.27
C GLN A 790 38.56 -47.77 -12.70
N GLN A 791 37.92 -46.96 -13.56
CA GLN A 791 38.16 -46.66 -15.00
C GLN A 791 37.87 -47.82 -15.96
N VAL A 792 36.88 -47.62 -16.86
CA VAL A 792 37.04 -47.70 -18.35
C VAL A 792 35.75 -47.19 -19.04
N ARG A 793 35.86 -46.72 -20.30
CA ARG A 793 34.76 -46.24 -21.16
C ARG A 793 34.41 -47.26 -22.25
N THR A 794 33.13 -47.38 -22.61
CA THR A 794 32.59 -47.52 -24.01
C THR A 794 31.06 -47.32 -23.97
N ARG A 795 30.41 -46.54 -24.86
CA ARG A 795 30.05 -46.78 -26.29
C ARG A 795 29.16 -48.03 -26.50
N GLN A 796 28.10 -48.03 -27.34
CA GLN A 796 27.48 -46.95 -28.14
C GLN A 796 26.07 -47.37 -28.64
N GLY A 797 25.15 -46.40 -28.76
CA GLY A 797 24.14 -46.32 -29.84
C GLY A 797 22.96 -47.30 -29.89
N LYS A 798 21.75 -46.75 -29.74
CA LYS A 798 20.93 -46.46 -30.93
C LYS A 798 20.12 -45.18 -30.74
#